data_AF-A0A3S0TDS6-F1
#
_entry.id   AF-A0A3S0TDS6-F1
#
_cell.length_a   1.000
_cell.length_b   1.000
_cell.length_c   1.000
_cell.angle_alpha   90.00
_cell.angle_beta   90.00
_cell.angle_gamma   90.00
#
_symmetry.space_group_name_H-M   'P 1'
#
loop_
_entity.id
_entity.type
_entity.pdbx_description
1 polymer ?
#
loop_
_entity_poly.entity_id
_entity_poly.type
_entity_poly.pdbx_seq_one_letter_code
_entity_poly.pdbx_strand_id
1 'polypeptide(L)'
;MFPQRHWHQIARATVPVIAALLSCIAPAQSEAKDDFAACDGEAGLAVMASPMSPWKGAPLRVMFTAETAIKGELTLTAPDGKIAVTSSERHGGPPYFWFAEVASPAAGTWLATLTREGASSCATVKREFVVAKTAGAPPRPVAKSVWPIRAKWDRETENLYSAWIEKLFDDPIEEQPSWPALHEVLRDKSRNILFNHMGLAEDEKKLIMQPDCADLPYFLRAYFAFKVGLPFGYSKCTRGGGGKAPRCPQWFNIQKEDVPQATGAQKPVQSASNSLFGVFDTASGDEPSRPARPPGLVPGFGYYVRTVVANAVHSGSGRTAADDNNTDYYPVALKAETLRPGTIYADPYGHVLVLVKRVAQTSESAGVFLAVDGQPDGTVARKRFWRGNFLFAQNPSLGGPGFKRFRPIVADNSGTLRRLTNSEISKDADYGDFSLEQSKLGVEDFYDRMDDVMSPEPLDPERAMKETITALEEQVKTRVTSVENGRKYQVGGGATVAIPNGPSIFETTGAWEDFATPSRDLRLLIAIDVVRGFPERVARRADRYAMPKDKTAEDVRSELNRTLANEIVARKFSYTRTDGSQWTLTLKDVIERSKDLEMAYNVNDCAEVRWGAAAKSDEAATCKQRASAEQRAKMEDYRQWFHERRRPLRE
;
A
#
# COMPACT_ATOMS: atom_id res chain seq x y z
N MET A 1 77.81 0.90 -47.17
CA MET A 1 78.43 -0.13 -48.02
C MET A 1 78.64 -1.35 -47.13
N PHE A 2 77.99 -2.48 -47.44
CA PHE A 2 77.95 -3.72 -46.65
C PHE A 2 79.36 -4.32 -46.42
N PRO A 3 79.54 -5.17 -45.39
CA PRO A 3 79.40 -6.61 -45.65
C PRO A 3 78.67 -7.42 -44.56
N GLN A 4 77.99 -8.45 -45.06
CA GLN A 4 77.31 -9.54 -44.35
C GLN A 4 78.28 -10.44 -43.57
N ARG A 5 77.78 -11.10 -42.52
CA ARG A 5 78.41 -12.28 -41.92
C ARG A 5 77.43 -13.44 -41.90
N HIS A 6 77.74 -14.47 -42.69
CA HIS A 6 77.18 -15.81 -42.61
C HIS A 6 77.71 -16.54 -41.38
N TRP A 7 76.82 -17.28 -40.71
CA TRP A 7 77.15 -18.17 -39.60
C TRP A 7 77.16 -19.62 -40.10
N HIS A 8 78.27 -20.32 -39.87
CA HIS A 8 78.38 -21.76 -40.05
C HIS A 8 77.92 -22.50 -38.78
N GLN A 9 77.18 -23.58 -39.00
CA GLN A 9 76.76 -24.56 -38.00
C GLN A 9 77.97 -25.33 -37.45
N ILE A 10 77.99 -25.54 -36.13
CA ILE A 10 78.76 -26.61 -35.49
C ILE A 10 77.79 -27.35 -34.56
N ALA A 11 77.57 -28.63 -34.87
CA ALA A 11 76.85 -29.56 -34.02
C ALA A 11 77.70 -29.91 -32.78
N ARG A 12 77.08 -29.96 -31.60
CA ARG A 12 77.63 -30.65 -30.43
C ARG A 12 76.57 -31.48 -29.72
N ALA A 13 77.01 -32.68 -29.37
CA ALA A 13 76.27 -33.79 -28.85
C ALA A 13 75.69 -33.56 -27.43
N THR A 14 74.55 -34.21 -27.20
CA THR A 14 73.83 -34.37 -25.95
C THR A 14 74.51 -35.37 -25.00
N VAL A 15 74.57 -35.03 -23.70
CA VAL A 15 74.62 -35.98 -22.56
C VAL A 15 73.60 -35.48 -21.53
N PRO A 16 72.72 -36.34 -20.98
CA PRO A 16 71.59 -35.90 -20.17
C PRO A 16 71.98 -35.73 -18.70
N VAL A 17 71.54 -34.64 -18.08
CA VAL A 17 71.50 -34.47 -16.61
C VAL A 17 70.03 -34.54 -16.20
N ILE A 18 69.67 -35.57 -15.44
CA ILE A 18 68.38 -35.69 -14.77
C ILE A 18 68.40 -34.72 -13.59
N ALA A 19 67.61 -33.65 -13.68
CA ALA A 19 67.34 -32.75 -12.57
C ALA A 19 65.88 -32.93 -12.14
N ALA A 20 65.67 -33.51 -10.96
CA ALA A 20 64.38 -33.63 -10.31
C ALA A 20 63.92 -32.25 -9.83
N LEU A 21 62.82 -31.75 -10.40
CA LEU A 21 62.11 -30.55 -9.95
C LEU A 21 61.14 -30.92 -8.84
N LEU A 22 61.45 -30.54 -7.60
CA LEU A 22 60.46 -30.42 -6.52
C LEU A 22 59.57 -29.21 -6.82
N SER A 23 58.33 -29.46 -7.26
CA SER A 23 57.28 -28.45 -7.32
C SER A 23 56.70 -28.22 -5.92
N CYS A 24 56.98 -27.07 -5.32
CA CYS A 24 56.23 -26.55 -4.18
C CYS A 24 54.81 -26.16 -4.65
N ILE A 25 53.82 -26.98 -4.34
CA ILE A 25 52.41 -26.66 -4.55
C ILE A 25 51.99 -25.70 -3.42
N ALA A 26 51.88 -24.42 -3.74
CA ALA A 26 51.12 -23.49 -2.90
C ALA A 26 49.63 -23.87 -3.01
N PRO A 27 48.86 -23.90 -1.90
CA PRO A 27 47.43 -24.13 -1.99
C PRO A 27 46.80 -22.95 -2.72
N ALA A 28 46.24 -23.21 -3.89
CA ALA A 28 45.39 -22.27 -4.59
C ALA A 28 44.21 -21.94 -3.67
N GLN A 29 44.17 -20.71 -3.16
CA GLN A 29 42.95 -20.15 -2.61
C GLN A 29 41.96 -20.04 -3.77
N SER A 30 41.03 -21.00 -3.82
CA SER A 30 39.82 -20.90 -4.61
C SER A 30 39.02 -19.72 -4.06
N GLU A 31 39.13 -18.55 -4.68
CA GLU A 31 38.11 -17.51 -4.57
C GLU A 31 36.80 -18.13 -5.10
N ALA A 32 35.92 -18.54 -4.18
CA ALA A 32 34.57 -18.94 -4.53
C ALA A 32 33.89 -17.71 -5.15
N LYS A 33 33.68 -17.74 -6.47
CA LYS A 33 32.91 -16.72 -7.18
C LYS A 33 31.51 -16.66 -6.58
N ASP A 34 31.04 -15.44 -6.36
CA ASP A 34 29.67 -15.16 -5.93
C ASP A 34 28.71 -15.52 -7.08
N ASP A 35 28.18 -16.75 -7.05
CA ASP A 35 27.25 -17.26 -8.06
C ASP A 35 25.95 -16.42 -8.16
N PHE A 36 25.67 -15.58 -7.16
CA PHE A 36 24.52 -14.66 -7.17
C PHE A 36 24.55 -13.69 -8.35
N ALA A 37 25.69 -13.04 -8.60
CA ALA A 37 25.82 -12.03 -9.66
C ALA A 37 25.68 -12.62 -11.07
N ALA A 38 26.00 -13.90 -11.25
CA ALA A 38 25.81 -14.61 -12.52
C ALA A 38 24.35 -14.99 -12.77
N CYS A 39 23.52 -15.02 -11.72
CA CYS A 39 22.16 -15.54 -11.71
C CYS A 39 21.06 -14.47 -11.57
N ASP A 40 21.44 -13.26 -11.21
CA ASP A 40 20.55 -12.14 -10.94
C ASP A 40 19.67 -11.77 -12.15
N GLY A 41 20.28 -11.56 -13.32
CA GLY A 41 19.59 -11.07 -14.52
C GLY A 41 18.52 -12.00 -15.10
N GLU A 42 18.50 -13.29 -14.76
CA GLU A 42 17.57 -14.27 -15.37
C GLU A 42 16.29 -14.49 -14.54
N ALA A 43 16.33 -14.24 -13.22
CA ALA A 43 15.20 -14.46 -12.33
C ALA A 43 14.78 -13.23 -11.51
N GLY A 44 15.45 -12.09 -11.73
CA GLY A 44 15.22 -10.84 -11.01
C GLY A 44 15.37 -11.05 -9.50
N LEU A 45 16.51 -11.64 -9.12
CA LEU A 45 16.78 -12.03 -7.75
C LEU A 45 17.26 -10.82 -6.95
N ALA A 46 16.79 -10.67 -5.73
CA ALA A 46 17.39 -9.71 -4.80
C ALA A 46 17.59 -10.36 -3.45
N VAL A 47 18.60 -9.91 -2.72
CA VAL A 47 18.89 -10.40 -1.38
C VAL A 47 19.25 -9.26 -0.44
N MET A 48 18.70 -9.29 0.76
CA MET A 48 19.00 -8.34 1.81
C MET A 48 19.26 -9.07 3.13
N ALA A 49 20.34 -8.68 3.81
CA ALA A 49 20.57 -9.03 5.21
C ALA A 49 20.33 -7.83 6.12
N SER A 50 19.82 -8.11 7.32
CA SER A 50 19.59 -7.12 8.36
C SER A 50 20.10 -7.65 9.71
N PRO A 51 20.86 -6.86 10.49
CA PRO A 51 21.33 -5.50 10.22
C PRO A 51 22.25 -5.36 8.99
N MET A 52 22.41 -4.14 8.46
CA MET A 52 23.24 -3.87 7.26
C MET A 52 24.72 -4.25 7.43
N SER A 53 25.19 -4.38 8.67
CA SER A 53 26.51 -4.89 9.02
C SER A 53 26.33 -5.89 10.16
N PRO A 54 25.99 -7.17 9.87
CA PRO A 54 25.61 -8.13 10.90
C PRO A 54 26.67 -8.32 11.99
N TRP A 55 26.23 -8.54 13.24
CA TRP A 55 27.11 -8.87 14.37
C TRP A 55 26.43 -9.83 15.34
N LYS A 56 27.23 -10.56 16.13
CA LYS A 56 26.78 -11.57 17.11
C LYS A 56 25.69 -11.08 18.09
N GLY A 57 25.65 -9.77 18.35
CA GLY A 57 24.73 -9.15 19.32
C GLY A 57 23.37 -8.76 18.74
N ALA A 58 23.07 -9.11 17.49
CA ALA A 58 21.75 -8.88 16.87
C ALA A 58 21.33 -10.09 16.02
N PRO A 59 20.01 -10.34 15.87
CA PRO A 59 19.51 -11.39 14.98
C PRO A 59 19.99 -11.17 13.54
N LEU A 60 20.47 -12.24 12.90
CA LEU A 60 20.72 -12.26 11.46
C LEU A 60 19.41 -12.57 10.74
N ARG A 61 18.88 -11.60 10.01
CA ARG A 61 17.67 -11.75 9.19
C ARG A 61 18.06 -11.65 7.73
N VAL A 62 17.60 -12.59 6.91
CA VAL A 62 17.87 -12.64 5.48
C VAL A 62 16.56 -12.76 4.73
N MET A 63 16.37 -11.91 3.72
CA MET A 63 15.25 -11.94 2.79
C MET A 63 15.79 -12.14 1.38
N PHE A 64 15.24 -13.12 0.68
CA PHE A 64 15.47 -13.34 -0.75
C PHE A 64 14.19 -13.09 -1.53
N THR A 65 14.28 -12.44 -2.67
CA THR A 65 13.16 -12.22 -3.58
C THR A 65 13.43 -12.78 -4.97
N ALA A 66 12.39 -13.18 -5.70
CA ALA A 66 12.46 -13.60 -7.09
C ALA A 66 11.18 -13.18 -7.84
N GLU A 67 11.29 -12.78 -9.10
CA GLU A 67 10.10 -12.39 -9.88
C GLU A 67 9.35 -13.59 -10.46
N THR A 68 10.07 -14.69 -10.68
CA THR A 68 9.50 -15.90 -11.27
C THR A 68 8.90 -16.81 -10.21
N ALA A 69 7.71 -17.34 -10.50
CA ALA A 69 7.01 -18.27 -9.62
C ALA A 69 7.75 -19.60 -9.58
N ILE A 70 8.42 -19.87 -8.47
CA ILE A 70 9.20 -21.09 -8.27
C ILE A 70 8.93 -21.64 -6.87
N LYS A 71 8.95 -22.96 -6.73
CA LYS A 71 9.16 -23.56 -5.41
C LYS A 71 10.63 -23.39 -5.05
N GLY A 72 10.89 -23.08 -3.80
CA GLY A 72 12.25 -22.90 -3.35
C GLY A 72 12.38 -23.00 -1.85
N GLU A 73 13.61 -23.18 -1.42
CA GLU A 73 13.99 -23.32 -0.02
C GLU A 73 15.20 -22.43 0.25
N LEU A 74 15.07 -21.55 1.25
CA LEU A 74 16.14 -20.72 1.75
C LEU A 74 16.76 -21.39 2.98
N THR A 75 18.07 -21.64 2.94
CA THR A 75 18.83 -22.16 4.08
C THR A 75 19.90 -21.15 4.52
N LEU A 76 20.11 -21.01 5.83
CA LEU A 76 21.25 -20.27 6.39
C LEU A 76 22.22 -21.26 7.04
N THR A 77 23.42 -21.35 6.50
CA THR A 77 24.50 -22.21 6.99
C THR A 77 25.47 -21.39 7.84
N ALA A 78 25.71 -21.87 9.06
CA ALA A 78 26.58 -21.26 10.05
C ALA A 78 28.07 -21.44 9.70
N PRO A 79 28.98 -20.70 10.35
CA PRO A 79 30.43 -20.80 10.09
C PRO A 79 31.04 -22.18 10.38
N ASP A 80 30.36 -23.04 11.14
CA ASP A 80 30.78 -24.42 11.41
C ASP A 80 30.32 -25.41 10.30
N GLY A 81 29.66 -24.91 9.26
CA GLY A 81 29.15 -25.68 8.14
C GLY A 81 27.78 -26.32 8.36
N LYS A 82 27.13 -26.10 9.52
CA LYS A 82 25.80 -26.66 9.80
C LYS A 82 24.70 -25.71 9.35
N ILE A 83 23.61 -26.28 8.84
CA ILE A 83 22.38 -25.53 8.56
C ILE A 83 21.76 -25.12 9.89
N ALA A 84 21.63 -23.81 10.11
CA ALA A 84 21.04 -23.25 11.33
C ALA A 84 19.53 -23.06 11.22
N VAL A 85 19.04 -22.70 10.02
CA VAL A 85 17.62 -22.51 9.75
C VAL A 85 17.32 -22.79 8.27
N THR A 86 16.13 -23.31 8.03
CA THR A 86 15.56 -23.59 6.71
C THR A 86 14.18 -22.95 6.63
N SER A 87 13.89 -22.24 5.54
CA SER A 87 12.59 -21.67 5.22
C SER A 87 12.15 -22.10 3.83
N SER A 88 11.18 -23.01 3.77
CA SER A 88 10.57 -23.50 2.53
C SER A 88 9.27 -22.76 2.18
N GLU A 89 8.71 -21.98 3.12
CA GLU A 89 7.53 -21.18 2.85
C GLU A 89 7.84 -20.07 1.85
N ARG A 90 7.11 -20.07 0.74
CA ARG A 90 7.17 -19.03 -0.28
C ARG A 90 6.02 -18.07 -0.06
N HIS A 91 6.34 -16.81 0.15
CA HIS A 91 5.39 -15.73 0.28
C HIS A 91 5.29 -14.92 -1.02
N GLY A 92 4.29 -14.03 -1.11
CA GLY A 92 4.13 -13.09 -2.20
C GLY A 92 3.41 -13.58 -3.45
N GLY A 93 3.30 -12.63 -4.37
CA GLY A 93 3.03 -12.76 -5.79
C GLY A 93 3.82 -11.65 -6.47
N PRO A 94 4.47 -11.92 -7.61
CA PRO A 94 5.74 -11.31 -8.05
C PRO A 94 6.05 -9.92 -7.44
N PRO A 95 7.13 -9.75 -6.64
CA PRO A 95 8.10 -10.77 -6.31
C PRO A 95 7.54 -11.79 -5.32
N TYR A 96 7.99 -13.02 -5.49
CA TYR A 96 7.96 -14.06 -4.46
C TYR A 96 9.13 -13.83 -3.51
N PHE A 97 8.98 -14.22 -2.25
CA PHE A 97 10.08 -14.10 -1.30
C PHE A 97 10.13 -15.21 -0.26
N TRP A 98 11.34 -15.38 0.30
CA TRP A 98 11.65 -16.26 1.42
C TRP A 98 12.34 -15.46 2.50
N PHE A 99 12.08 -15.81 3.75
CA PHE A 99 12.64 -15.13 4.92
C PHE A 99 13.21 -16.16 5.89
N ALA A 100 14.42 -15.91 6.38
CA ALA A 100 15.04 -16.72 7.42
C ALA A 100 15.67 -15.84 8.49
N GLU A 101 15.55 -16.26 9.74
CA GLU A 101 16.12 -15.57 10.90
C GLU A 101 16.92 -16.53 11.77
N VAL A 102 18.09 -16.05 12.22
CA VAL A 102 18.87 -16.65 13.31
C VAL A 102 18.93 -15.64 14.45
N ALA A 103 18.21 -15.92 15.54
CA ALA A 103 18.07 -15.01 16.68
C ALA A 103 19.41 -14.66 17.36
N SER A 104 20.39 -15.57 17.33
CA SER A 104 21.70 -15.41 17.98
C SER A 104 22.81 -15.98 17.10
N PRO A 105 23.24 -15.26 16.06
CA PRO A 105 24.22 -15.77 15.10
C PRO A 105 25.63 -15.81 15.71
N ALA A 106 26.39 -16.88 15.44
CA ALA A 106 27.81 -16.93 15.71
C ALA A 106 28.58 -15.94 14.80
N ALA A 107 29.70 -15.40 15.30
CA ALA A 107 30.59 -14.60 14.47
C ALA A 107 31.33 -15.48 13.44
N GLY A 108 31.47 -14.99 12.22
CA GLY A 108 32.08 -15.71 11.10
C GLY A 108 31.32 -15.52 9.79
N THR A 109 31.71 -16.27 8.77
CA THR A 109 31.04 -16.26 7.46
C THR A 109 29.81 -17.17 7.50
N TRP A 110 28.66 -16.60 7.18
CA TRP A 110 27.40 -17.28 6.99
C TRP A 110 27.10 -17.39 5.50
N LEU A 111 26.54 -18.53 5.10
CA LEU A 111 26.13 -18.76 3.72
C LEU A 111 24.62 -18.88 3.64
N ALA A 112 23.97 -17.96 2.94
CA ALA A 112 22.58 -18.10 2.57
C ALA A 112 22.47 -18.79 1.21
N THR A 113 21.69 -19.86 1.14
CA THR A 113 21.48 -20.62 -0.09
C THR A 113 20.00 -20.67 -0.40
N LEU A 114 19.60 -20.12 -1.55
CA LEU A 114 18.27 -20.31 -2.12
C LEU A 114 18.35 -21.43 -3.16
N THR A 115 17.73 -22.56 -2.86
CA THR A 115 17.53 -23.65 -3.81
C THR A 115 16.18 -23.48 -4.48
N ARG A 116 16.15 -23.52 -5.81
CA ARG A 116 14.99 -23.27 -6.66
C ARG A 116 14.64 -24.56 -7.41
N GLU A 117 13.50 -25.15 -7.12
CA GLU A 117 13.06 -26.36 -7.80
C GLU A 117 12.65 -26.04 -9.24
N GLY A 118 13.06 -26.89 -10.19
CA GLY A 118 12.66 -26.79 -11.60
C GLY A 118 13.33 -25.68 -12.40
N ALA A 119 14.28 -24.93 -11.82
CA ALA A 119 15.07 -23.96 -12.56
C ALA A 119 16.18 -24.66 -13.38
N SER A 120 16.26 -24.39 -14.69
CA SER A 120 17.24 -24.99 -15.61
C SER A 120 18.65 -24.41 -15.45
N SER A 121 18.73 -23.13 -15.07
CA SER A 121 19.93 -22.37 -14.72
C SER A 121 19.71 -21.76 -13.34
N CYS A 122 20.78 -21.54 -12.58
CA CYS A 122 20.69 -20.87 -11.27
C CYS A 122 19.75 -21.56 -10.27
N ALA A 123 19.70 -22.90 -10.31
CA ALA A 123 18.91 -23.73 -9.41
C ALA A 123 19.35 -23.61 -7.94
N THR A 124 20.60 -23.21 -7.70
CA THR A 124 21.11 -22.94 -6.37
C THR A 124 21.86 -21.63 -6.41
N VAL A 125 21.38 -20.67 -5.62
CA VAL A 125 21.96 -19.33 -5.53
C VAL A 125 22.51 -19.16 -4.13
N LYS A 126 23.77 -18.74 -4.05
CA LYS A 126 24.51 -18.61 -2.80
C LYS A 126 24.91 -17.17 -2.56
N ARG A 127 24.77 -16.69 -1.33
CA ARG A 127 25.25 -15.37 -0.90
C ARG A 127 25.91 -15.47 0.46
N GLU A 128 27.14 -14.97 0.55
CA GLU A 128 27.87 -14.92 1.81
C GLU A 128 27.60 -13.63 2.59
N PHE A 129 27.55 -13.75 3.92
CA PHE A 129 27.45 -12.63 4.84
C PHE A 129 28.46 -12.81 5.98
N VAL A 130 29.16 -11.74 6.33
CA VAL A 130 30.07 -11.76 7.48
C VAL A 130 29.34 -11.24 8.71
N VAL A 131 29.24 -12.07 9.75
CA VAL A 131 28.77 -11.68 11.07
C VAL A 131 29.99 -11.32 11.94
N ALA A 132 30.12 -10.04 12.29
CA ALA A 132 31.20 -9.55 13.12
C ALA A 132 31.04 -9.95 14.60
N LYS A 133 32.15 -9.93 15.37
CA LYS A 133 32.12 -10.15 16.83
C LYS A 133 31.41 -9.02 17.58
N THR A 134 31.53 -7.80 17.07
CA THR A 134 30.97 -6.57 17.65
C THR A 134 30.25 -5.77 16.58
N ALA A 135 29.35 -4.87 16.98
CA ALA A 135 28.67 -3.98 16.05
C ALA A 135 29.69 -3.14 15.26
N GLY A 136 29.45 -2.99 13.95
CA GLY A 136 30.21 -2.08 13.10
C GLY A 136 29.86 -0.61 13.36
N ALA A 137 30.61 0.31 12.75
CA ALA A 137 30.29 1.73 12.82
C ALA A 137 28.97 2.01 12.07
N PRO A 138 27.96 2.64 12.71
CA PRO A 138 26.72 2.95 12.04
C PRO A 138 26.91 4.08 11.00
N PRO A 139 25.97 4.23 10.04
CA PRO A 139 25.96 5.35 9.12
C PRO A 139 26.01 6.70 9.85
N ARG A 140 26.72 7.67 9.27
CA ARG A 140 26.85 9.03 9.82
C ARG A 140 25.98 10.03 9.05
N PRO A 141 25.44 11.07 9.71
CA PRO A 141 24.79 12.18 9.03
C PRO A 141 25.69 12.83 7.98
N VAL A 142 25.09 13.37 6.92
CA VAL A 142 25.75 14.17 5.89
C VAL A 142 25.15 15.56 5.83
N ALA A 143 25.93 16.58 5.48
CA ALA A 143 25.49 17.97 5.57
C ALA A 143 24.41 18.35 4.54
N LYS A 144 24.46 17.78 3.34
CA LYS A 144 23.60 18.15 2.20
C LYS A 144 22.44 17.17 1.95
N SER A 145 22.10 16.33 2.92
CA SER A 145 20.96 15.41 2.81
C SER A 145 20.37 15.08 4.18
N VAL A 146 19.09 14.70 4.24
CA VAL A 146 18.44 14.17 5.45
C VAL A 146 19.13 12.91 5.94
N TRP A 147 19.50 12.01 5.03
CA TRP A 147 20.31 10.83 5.29
C TRP A 147 21.31 10.58 4.16
N PRO A 148 22.44 9.89 4.42
CA PRO A 148 23.37 9.50 3.37
C PRO A 148 22.74 8.51 2.38
N ILE A 149 22.87 8.80 1.09
CA ILE A 149 22.51 7.90 0.00
C ILE A 149 23.64 6.88 -0.18
N ARG A 150 23.31 5.60 -0.15
CA ARG A 150 24.23 4.45 -0.26
C ARG A 150 23.81 3.45 -1.34
N ALA A 151 22.57 3.53 -1.79
CA ALA A 151 21.97 2.68 -2.81
C ALA A 151 21.12 3.52 -3.78
N LYS A 152 20.61 2.89 -4.83
CA LYS A 152 19.72 3.50 -5.83
C LYS A 152 18.41 2.72 -5.91
N TRP A 153 17.35 3.37 -6.41
CA TRP A 153 16.14 2.65 -6.81
C TRP A 153 16.40 1.95 -8.15
N ASP A 154 16.20 0.65 -8.16
CA ASP A 154 16.32 -0.28 -9.28
C ASP A 154 15.38 -1.47 -9.04
N ARG A 155 15.39 -2.46 -9.93
CA ARG A 155 14.45 -3.57 -9.83
C ARG A 155 14.62 -4.40 -8.56
N GLU A 156 15.86 -4.62 -8.13
CA GLU A 156 16.17 -5.35 -6.89
C GLU A 156 15.59 -4.66 -5.67
N THR A 157 15.83 -3.35 -5.53
CA THR A 157 15.36 -2.58 -4.38
C THR A 157 13.85 -2.38 -4.37
N GLU A 158 13.18 -2.31 -5.53
CA GLU A 158 11.72 -2.34 -5.63
C GLU A 158 11.14 -3.71 -5.22
N ASN A 159 11.84 -4.81 -5.55
CA ASN A 159 11.44 -6.15 -5.13
C ASN A 159 11.57 -6.33 -3.61
N LEU A 160 12.68 -5.87 -3.03
CA LEU A 160 12.88 -5.86 -1.59
C LEU A 160 11.87 -4.96 -0.87
N TYR A 161 11.52 -3.80 -1.43
CA TYR A 161 10.47 -2.94 -0.88
C TYR A 161 9.12 -3.65 -0.87
N SER A 162 8.75 -4.31 -1.97
CA SER A 162 7.48 -5.05 -2.08
C SER A 162 7.42 -6.19 -1.05
N ALA A 163 8.48 -7.00 -0.96
CA ALA A 163 8.55 -8.10 0.00
C ALA A 163 8.56 -7.61 1.47
N TRP A 164 9.21 -6.47 1.74
CA TRP A 164 9.18 -5.83 3.06
C TRP A 164 7.76 -5.35 3.43
N ILE A 165 7.04 -4.72 2.50
CA ILE A 165 5.65 -4.30 2.74
C ILE A 165 4.77 -5.50 3.07
N GLU A 166 4.87 -6.58 2.30
CA GLU A 166 4.06 -7.78 2.56
C GLU A 166 4.38 -8.39 3.92
N LYS A 167 5.67 -8.57 4.24
CA LYS A 167 6.07 -9.12 5.53
C LYS A 167 5.64 -8.23 6.71
N LEU A 168 5.67 -6.91 6.55
CA LEU A 168 5.33 -5.97 7.61
C LEU A 168 3.86 -6.07 8.02
N PHE A 169 2.96 -6.34 7.07
CA PHE A 169 1.50 -6.41 7.28
C PHE A 169 0.93 -7.82 7.11
N ASP A 170 1.78 -8.84 7.17
CA ASP A 170 1.38 -10.23 7.04
C ASP A 170 0.61 -10.67 8.29
N ASP A 171 -0.57 -11.25 8.08
CA ASP A 171 -1.45 -11.87 9.07
C ASP A 171 -2.41 -12.82 8.32
N PRO A 172 -3.02 -13.81 8.99
CA PRO A 172 -4.01 -14.71 8.38
C PRO A 172 -5.11 -13.96 7.65
N ILE A 173 -5.60 -14.47 6.52
CA ILE A 173 -6.53 -13.74 5.64
C ILE A 173 -7.84 -13.41 6.35
N GLU A 174 -8.32 -14.28 7.23
CA GLU A 174 -9.54 -14.13 8.03
C GLU A 174 -9.45 -12.98 9.03
N GLU A 175 -8.24 -12.61 9.44
CA GLU A 175 -8.02 -11.48 10.34
C GLU A 175 -8.19 -10.15 9.61
N GLN A 176 -8.76 -9.16 10.29
CA GLN A 176 -8.81 -7.77 9.81
C GLN A 176 -8.07 -6.88 10.81
N PRO A 177 -6.73 -7.02 10.90
CA PRO A 177 -5.94 -6.32 11.89
C PRO A 177 -6.06 -4.81 11.70
N SER A 178 -6.05 -4.12 12.84
CA SER A 178 -6.06 -2.67 12.95
C SER A 178 -5.09 -2.28 14.06
N TRP A 179 -4.11 -1.45 13.72
CA TRP A 179 -3.08 -0.99 14.64
C TRP A 179 -3.32 0.47 15.02
N PRO A 180 -3.19 0.86 16.29
CA PRO A 180 -3.42 2.23 16.72
C PRO A 180 -2.54 3.28 16.03
N ALA A 181 -1.38 2.86 15.51
CA ALA A 181 -0.49 3.70 14.72
C ALA A 181 0.48 2.89 13.86
N LEU A 182 0.99 3.50 12.78
CA LEU A 182 2.03 2.87 11.93
C LEU A 182 3.28 2.48 12.74
N HIS A 183 3.68 3.32 13.69
CA HIS A 183 4.88 3.04 14.48
C HIS A 183 4.76 1.81 15.38
N GLU A 184 3.55 1.34 15.71
CA GLU A 184 3.38 0.07 16.43
C GLU A 184 3.77 -1.12 15.55
N VAL A 185 3.37 -1.08 14.27
CA VAL A 185 3.77 -2.10 13.27
C VAL A 185 5.27 -2.08 13.01
N LEU A 186 5.86 -0.89 12.89
CA LEU A 186 7.30 -0.73 12.65
C LEU A 186 8.15 -1.15 13.86
N ARG A 187 7.62 -1.10 15.08
CA ARG A 187 8.34 -1.51 16.30
C ARG A 187 8.24 -3.00 16.59
N ASP A 188 7.34 -3.71 15.93
CA ASP A 188 7.22 -5.15 16.08
C ASP A 188 8.39 -5.86 15.40
N LYS A 189 9.29 -6.44 16.22
CA LYS A 189 10.49 -7.15 15.78
C LYS A 189 10.16 -8.36 14.90
N SER A 190 8.98 -8.98 15.09
CA SER A 190 8.55 -10.16 14.33
C SER A 190 8.04 -9.83 12.92
N ARG A 191 7.59 -8.58 12.71
CA ARG A 191 7.07 -8.08 11.43
C ARG A 191 8.14 -7.33 10.65
N ASN A 192 8.94 -6.52 11.33
CA ASN A 192 9.85 -5.61 10.67
C ASN A 192 11.27 -6.19 10.53
N ILE A 193 11.56 -6.76 9.36
CA ILE A 193 12.90 -7.25 9.02
C ILE A 193 13.97 -6.15 9.11
N LEU A 194 13.59 -4.90 8.91
CA LEU A 194 14.48 -3.74 9.03
C LEU A 194 14.59 -3.20 10.47
N PHE A 195 14.06 -3.91 11.46
CA PHE A 195 14.18 -3.49 12.86
C PHE A 195 15.66 -3.37 13.26
N ASN A 196 16.09 -2.23 13.77
CA ASN A 196 17.48 -1.87 14.10
C ASN A 196 18.49 -2.17 12.95
N HIS A 197 18.06 -2.05 11.69
CA HIS A 197 18.89 -2.34 10.52
C HIS A 197 20.22 -1.56 10.49
N MET A 198 20.25 -0.32 10.96
CA MET A 198 21.46 0.51 10.96
C MET A 198 22.32 0.36 12.23
N GLY A 199 21.86 -0.42 13.21
CA GLY A 199 22.53 -0.55 14.50
C GLY A 199 22.49 0.72 15.36
N LEU A 200 21.50 1.60 15.15
CA LEU A 200 21.34 2.87 15.87
C LEU A 200 20.26 2.79 16.96
N ALA A 201 19.70 1.61 17.22
CA ALA A 201 18.47 1.40 17.98
C ALA A 201 17.33 2.29 17.44
N GLU A 202 17.30 2.53 16.13
CA GLU A 202 16.48 3.59 15.51
C GLU A 202 14.98 3.35 15.67
N ASP A 203 14.54 2.09 15.78
CA ASP A 203 13.13 1.75 15.98
C ASP A 203 12.75 1.68 17.46
N GLU A 204 13.74 1.68 18.36
CA GLU A 204 13.53 1.71 19.83
C GLU A 204 13.54 3.15 20.37
N LYS A 205 13.88 4.14 19.52
CA LYS A 205 13.95 5.57 19.86
C LYS A 205 12.60 6.29 19.86
N LYS A 206 11.50 5.55 19.98
CA LYS A 206 10.12 6.06 20.12
C LYS A 206 9.72 7.08 19.06
N LEU A 207 10.16 6.89 17.81
CA LEU A 207 9.70 7.71 16.68
C LEU A 207 8.18 7.57 16.51
N ILE A 208 7.48 8.70 16.50
CA ILE A 208 6.02 8.73 16.33
C ILE A 208 5.71 8.84 14.84
N MET A 209 4.97 7.87 14.30
CA MET A 209 4.47 7.87 12.93
C MET A 209 2.97 7.53 12.96
N GLN A 210 2.14 8.52 12.65
CA GLN A 210 0.68 8.43 12.62
C GLN A 210 0.18 9.06 11.32
N PRO A 211 0.40 8.39 10.18
CA PRO A 211 -0.01 8.91 8.89
C PRO A 211 -1.53 8.80 8.71
N ASP A 212 -2.13 9.77 8.03
CA ASP A 212 -3.44 9.56 7.39
C ASP A 212 -3.29 8.68 6.12
N CYS A 213 -4.39 8.47 5.39
CA CYS A 213 -4.37 7.64 4.18
C CYS A 213 -3.41 8.15 3.10
N ALA A 214 -3.26 9.48 2.96
CA ALA A 214 -2.41 10.10 1.94
C ALA A 214 -0.93 10.14 2.37
N ASP A 215 -0.65 10.27 3.66
CA ASP A 215 0.69 10.22 4.24
C ASP A 215 1.28 8.80 4.19
N LEU A 216 0.45 7.77 4.40
CA LEU A 216 0.90 6.39 4.65
C LEU A 216 1.86 5.85 3.57
N PRO A 217 1.58 5.98 2.25
CA PRO A 217 2.53 5.53 1.22
C PRO A 217 3.88 6.24 1.31
N TYR A 218 3.89 7.55 1.58
CA TYR A 218 5.13 8.32 1.71
C TYR A 218 5.91 7.93 2.96
N PHE A 219 5.22 7.68 4.08
CA PHE A 219 5.87 7.27 5.33
C PHE A 219 6.53 5.90 5.18
N LEU A 220 5.83 4.94 4.57
CA LEU A 220 6.38 3.61 4.29
C LEU A 220 7.58 3.68 3.34
N ARG A 221 7.46 4.42 2.24
CA ARG A 221 8.54 4.61 1.27
C ARG A 221 9.75 5.34 1.86
N ALA A 222 9.52 6.39 2.64
CA ALA A 222 10.57 7.15 3.32
C ALA A 222 11.27 6.30 4.38
N TYR A 223 10.53 5.51 5.16
CA TYR A 223 11.09 4.60 6.15
C TYR A 223 12.01 3.58 5.48
N PHE A 224 11.54 2.89 4.45
CA PHE A 224 12.38 1.94 3.72
C PHE A 224 13.62 2.63 3.14
N ALA A 225 13.44 3.77 2.45
CA ALA A 225 14.54 4.53 1.86
C ALA A 225 15.57 5.01 2.89
N PHE A 226 15.13 5.45 4.07
CA PHE A 226 16.01 5.85 5.17
C PHE A 226 16.85 4.68 5.68
N LYS A 227 16.22 3.51 5.87
CA LYS A 227 16.89 2.31 6.36
C LYS A 227 17.98 1.83 5.41
N VAL A 228 17.63 1.66 4.14
CA VAL A 228 18.56 1.08 3.14
C VAL A 228 19.41 2.14 2.43
N GLY A 229 19.17 3.43 2.68
CA GLY A 229 19.98 4.53 2.14
C GLY A 229 19.65 4.89 0.69
N LEU A 230 18.36 4.91 0.33
CA LEU A 230 17.87 5.24 -1.01
C LEU A 230 17.50 6.74 -1.14
N PRO A 231 17.49 7.28 -2.37
CA PRO A 231 16.89 8.59 -2.64
C PRO A 231 15.41 8.65 -2.28
N PHE A 232 14.92 9.80 -1.84
CA PHE A 232 13.50 10.04 -1.57
C PHE A 232 13.12 11.49 -1.87
N GLY A 233 11.87 11.69 -2.29
CA GLY A 233 11.32 13.00 -2.58
C GLY A 233 9.81 12.99 -2.67
N TYR A 234 9.23 14.18 -2.69
CA TYR A 234 7.79 14.41 -2.64
C TYR A 234 7.47 15.78 -3.28
N SER A 235 6.23 15.95 -3.67
CA SER A 235 5.71 17.16 -4.28
C SER A 235 4.73 17.86 -3.36
N LYS A 236 4.76 19.19 -3.39
CA LYS A 236 3.62 19.98 -2.95
C LYS A 236 2.66 20.11 -4.12
N CYS A 237 1.46 19.60 -3.93
CA CYS A 237 0.42 19.61 -4.94
C CYS A 237 -0.74 20.50 -4.51
N THR A 238 -1.55 20.93 -5.47
CA THR A 238 -2.86 21.51 -5.17
C THR A 238 -3.83 20.39 -4.80
N ARG A 239 -4.88 20.68 -4.03
CA ARG A 239 -5.92 19.68 -3.69
C ARG A 239 -6.84 19.32 -4.87
N GLY A 240 -6.74 20.06 -5.99
CA GLY A 240 -7.81 20.15 -6.98
C GLY A 240 -8.96 21.04 -6.47
N GLY A 241 -10.02 21.17 -7.26
CA GLY A 241 -11.20 21.99 -6.92
C GLY A 241 -11.64 22.89 -8.09
N GLY A 242 -12.86 23.42 -8.03
CA GLY A 242 -13.42 24.26 -9.10
C GLY A 242 -13.38 23.61 -10.49
N GLY A 243 -13.62 22.30 -10.56
CA GLY A 243 -13.57 21.52 -11.82
C GLY A 243 -12.16 21.20 -12.33
N LYS A 244 -11.09 21.51 -11.60
CA LYS A 244 -9.70 21.27 -12.01
C LYS A 244 -9.05 20.16 -11.20
N ALA A 245 -8.34 19.27 -11.89
CA ALA A 245 -7.52 18.23 -11.28
C ALA A 245 -6.38 18.81 -10.41
N PRO A 246 -5.92 18.06 -9.39
CA PRO A 246 -4.67 18.34 -8.67
C PRO A 246 -3.48 18.48 -9.62
N ARG A 247 -2.56 19.40 -9.30
CA ARG A 247 -1.27 19.58 -9.98
C ARG A 247 -0.14 19.78 -8.98
N CYS A 248 1.07 19.41 -9.35
CA CYS A 248 2.23 19.47 -8.47
C CYS A 248 3.26 20.50 -8.98
N PRO A 249 3.14 21.79 -8.60
CA PRO A 249 4.04 22.85 -9.08
C PRO A 249 5.45 22.81 -8.48
N GLN A 250 5.63 22.13 -7.34
CA GLN A 250 6.89 22.12 -6.61
C GLN A 250 7.28 20.70 -6.22
N TRP A 251 8.55 20.38 -6.39
CA TRP A 251 9.12 19.10 -6.00
C TRP A 251 10.36 19.31 -5.12
N PHE A 252 10.40 18.52 -4.06
CA PHE A 252 11.42 18.54 -3.01
C PHE A 252 11.96 17.12 -2.81
N ASN A 253 13.14 17.02 -2.23
CA ASN A 253 13.79 15.74 -1.94
C ASN A 253 14.70 15.85 -0.73
N ILE A 254 15.31 14.74 -0.35
CA ILE A 254 16.17 14.68 0.84
C ILE A 254 17.42 15.57 0.76
N GLN A 255 17.84 16.00 -0.44
CA GLN A 255 18.94 16.97 -0.62
C GLN A 255 18.44 18.42 -0.75
N LYS A 256 17.21 18.61 -1.25
CA LYS A 256 16.53 19.88 -1.42
C LYS A 256 15.22 19.86 -0.64
N GLU A 257 15.33 20.07 0.67
CA GLU A 257 14.21 20.11 1.59
C GLU A 257 13.37 21.38 1.38
N ASP A 258 12.08 21.28 1.67
CA ASP A 258 11.18 22.42 1.82
C ASP A 258 11.47 23.15 3.13
N VAL A 259 12.63 23.82 3.17
CA VAL A 259 12.94 24.79 4.21
C VAL A 259 12.45 26.13 3.71
N PRO A 260 11.56 26.85 4.44
CA PRO A 260 11.29 28.24 4.10
C PRO A 260 12.64 28.97 4.08
N GLN A 261 13.07 29.44 2.92
CA GLN A 261 14.16 30.41 2.90
C GLN A 261 13.67 31.60 3.70
N ALA A 262 14.48 32.08 4.64
CA ALA A 262 14.29 33.39 5.25
C ALA A 262 14.52 34.46 4.17
N THR A 263 13.60 34.57 3.22
CA THR A 263 13.58 35.66 2.25
C THR A 263 12.90 36.83 2.93
N GLY A 264 13.72 37.83 3.29
CA GLY A 264 13.25 39.07 3.89
C GLY A 264 12.13 39.74 3.10
N ALA A 265 11.25 40.38 3.86
CA ALA A 265 10.42 41.52 3.47
C ALA A 265 9.88 41.50 2.03
N GLN A 266 8.92 40.63 1.73
CA GLN A 266 7.96 40.93 0.67
C GLN A 266 6.81 41.73 1.25
N LYS A 267 6.78 43.03 0.91
CA LYS A 267 5.68 43.95 1.24
C LYS A 267 4.36 43.37 0.72
N PRO A 268 3.28 43.36 1.50
CA PRO A 268 1.99 42.91 1.01
C PRO A 268 1.48 43.86 -0.08
N VAL A 269 1.09 43.29 -1.20
CA VAL A 269 0.34 43.96 -2.26
C VAL A 269 -1.06 44.23 -1.71
N GLN A 270 -1.39 45.51 -1.56
CA GLN A 270 -2.73 45.97 -1.19
C GLN A 270 -3.73 45.56 -2.28
N SER A 271 -4.63 44.63 -1.96
CA SER A 271 -5.90 44.51 -2.66
C SER A 271 -6.84 45.59 -2.14
N ALA A 272 -7.18 46.54 -3.00
CA ALA A 272 -8.19 47.56 -2.70
C ALA A 272 -9.55 46.87 -2.56
N SER A 273 -10.05 46.78 -1.33
CA SER A 273 -11.47 46.60 -1.06
C SER A 273 -11.93 47.78 -0.19
N ASN A 274 -12.84 48.57 -0.74
CA ASN A 274 -13.51 49.63 -0.02
C ASN A 274 -14.40 49.01 1.06
N SER A 275 -14.04 49.21 2.32
CA SER A 275 -15.01 49.15 3.41
C SER A 275 -14.68 50.24 4.43
N LEU A 276 -15.52 51.28 4.44
CA LEU A 276 -15.65 52.24 5.54
C LEU A 276 -16.19 51.45 6.74
N PHE A 277 -15.35 51.16 7.74
CA PHE A 277 -15.63 51.16 9.19
C PHE A 277 -14.40 50.56 9.88
N GLY A 278 -13.60 51.43 10.50
CA GLY A 278 -12.38 51.02 11.19
C GLY A 278 -12.57 50.74 12.68
N VAL A 279 -11.44 50.31 13.25
CA VAL A 279 -10.95 50.45 14.63
C VAL A 279 -10.96 49.17 15.49
N PHE A 280 -9.77 48.85 16.02
CA PHE A 280 -9.31 47.74 16.89
C PHE A 280 -9.07 46.41 16.13
N ASP A 281 -7.86 45.84 16.02
CA ASP A 281 -6.85 45.62 17.06
C ASP A 281 -5.46 45.38 16.41
N THR A 282 -4.41 45.97 16.98
CA THR A 282 -3.01 45.77 16.57
C THR A 282 -2.40 44.64 17.38
N ALA A 283 -2.32 43.45 16.79
CA ALA A 283 -1.45 42.38 17.26
C ALA A 283 -0.40 42.08 16.18
N SER A 284 0.76 42.70 16.30
CA SER A 284 1.99 42.25 15.66
C SER A 284 2.39 40.90 16.27
N GLY A 285 1.92 39.81 15.67
CA GLY A 285 2.43 38.49 15.95
C GLY A 285 3.73 38.28 15.19
N ASP A 286 4.86 38.25 15.91
CA ASP A 286 6.07 37.59 15.40
C ASP A 286 5.69 36.15 15.02
N GLU A 287 5.86 35.78 13.74
CA GLU A 287 5.73 34.38 13.35
C GLU A 287 6.75 33.56 14.14
N PRO A 288 6.34 32.50 14.87
CA PRO A 288 7.30 31.67 15.58
C PRO A 288 8.24 31.04 14.55
N SER A 289 9.55 31.28 14.71
CA SER A 289 10.59 30.64 13.90
C SER A 289 10.39 29.13 13.96
N ARG A 290 10.00 28.50 12.84
CA ARG A 290 9.77 27.06 12.80
C ARG A 290 11.08 26.33 13.15
N PRO A 291 11.04 25.29 14.01
CA PRO A 291 12.24 24.68 14.54
C PRO A 291 13.08 24.02 13.45
N ALA A 292 14.41 24.18 13.53
CA ALA A 292 15.34 23.50 12.64
C ALA A 292 15.31 21.98 12.87
N ARG A 293 15.64 21.20 11.83
CA ARG A 293 15.73 19.73 11.94
C ARG A 293 16.70 19.33 13.08
N PRO A 294 16.28 18.48 14.03
CA PRO A 294 17.15 18.05 15.13
C PRO A 294 18.42 17.34 14.63
N PRO A 295 19.55 17.49 15.34
CA PRO A 295 20.79 16.81 14.97
C PRO A 295 20.68 15.28 15.12
N GLY A 296 21.42 14.57 14.26
CA GLY A 296 21.47 13.11 14.24
C GLY A 296 20.47 12.47 13.26
N LEU A 297 20.81 11.26 12.78
CA LEU A 297 20.03 10.58 11.74
C LEU A 297 18.60 10.26 12.17
N VAL A 298 18.44 9.64 13.35
CA VAL A 298 17.12 9.14 13.81
C VAL A 298 16.17 10.30 14.18
N PRO A 299 16.57 11.28 15.01
CA PRO A 299 15.73 12.44 15.30
C PRO A 299 15.44 13.29 14.05
N GLY A 300 16.44 13.46 13.18
CA GLY A 300 16.30 14.20 11.93
C GLY A 300 15.32 13.56 10.96
N PHE A 301 15.37 12.24 10.81
CA PHE A 301 14.40 11.47 10.03
C PHE A 301 12.98 11.57 10.61
N GLY A 302 12.84 11.42 11.94
CA GLY A 302 11.55 11.57 12.61
C GLY A 302 10.90 12.94 12.37
N TYR A 303 11.70 14.01 12.47
CA TYR A 303 11.25 15.37 12.13
C TYR A 303 10.87 15.50 10.65
N TYR A 304 11.72 14.98 9.75
CA TYR A 304 11.49 15.06 8.31
C TYR A 304 10.15 14.41 7.91
N VAL A 305 9.88 13.19 8.35
CA VAL A 305 8.63 12.50 7.99
C VAL A 305 7.42 13.18 8.65
N ARG A 306 7.48 13.45 9.96
CA ARG A 306 6.32 13.90 10.74
C ARG A 306 6.01 15.39 10.62
N THR A 307 6.92 16.18 10.04
CA THR A 307 6.76 17.63 9.91
C THR A 307 6.97 18.09 8.48
N VAL A 308 8.00 17.61 7.78
CA VAL A 308 8.28 18.11 6.42
C VAL A 308 7.38 17.41 5.41
N VAL A 309 7.34 16.07 5.41
CA VAL A 309 6.53 15.28 4.47
C VAL A 309 5.03 15.43 4.78
N ALA A 310 4.64 15.22 6.05
CA ALA A 310 3.24 15.27 6.47
C ALA A 310 2.53 16.62 6.20
N ASN A 311 3.28 17.73 6.23
CA ASN A 311 2.71 19.06 5.91
C ASN A 311 2.67 19.36 4.40
N ALA A 312 3.33 18.55 3.57
CA ALA A 312 3.45 18.79 2.14
C ALA A 312 2.51 17.90 1.32
N VAL A 313 2.35 16.64 1.71
CA VAL A 313 1.52 15.67 0.97
C VAL A 313 0.09 15.67 1.50
N HIS A 314 -0.85 15.31 0.63
CA HIS A 314 -2.26 15.20 0.97
C HIS A 314 -2.98 14.39 -0.10
N SER A 315 -4.29 14.14 0.05
CA SER A 315 -5.05 13.31 -0.91
C SER A 315 -5.00 13.74 -2.39
N GLY A 316 -4.77 15.03 -2.69
CA GLY A 316 -4.54 15.50 -4.06
C GLY A 316 -3.22 15.03 -4.68
N SER A 317 -2.20 14.70 -3.89
CA SER A 317 -0.89 14.23 -4.36
C SER A 317 -1.00 12.87 -5.07
N GLY A 318 -1.99 12.05 -4.68
CA GLY A 318 -2.27 10.77 -5.31
C GLY A 318 -3.13 10.84 -6.58
N ARG A 319 -3.87 11.93 -6.77
CA ARG A 319 -4.95 12.05 -7.76
C ARG A 319 -4.61 12.96 -8.93
N THR A 320 -3.36 13.27 -9.17
CA THR A 320 -2.96 14.06 -10.35
C THR A 320 -3.35 13.36 -11.65
N ALA A 321 -3.38 14.09 -12.76
CA ALA A 321 -3.64 13.52 -14.08
C ALA A 321 -2.68 12.35 -14.38
N ALA A 322 -3.18 11.31 -15.05
CA ALA A 322 -2.46 10.06 -15.27
C ALA A 322 -1.20 10.22 -16.14
N ASP A 323 -1.20 11.19 -17.05
CA ASP A 323 -0.13 11.49 -17.99
C ASP A 323 0.82 12.62 -17.51
N ASP A 324 0.58 13.21 -16.33
CA ASP A 324 1.39 14.31 -15.80
C ASP A 324 2.73 13.81 -15.22
N ASN A 325 3.83 14.29 -15.82
CA ASN A 325 5.21 13.97 -15.43
C ASN A 325 5.67 14.65 -14.13
N ASN A 326 4.99 15.70 -13.67
CA ASN A 326 5.44 16.52 -12.53
C ASN A 326 4.98 15.98 -11.16
N THR A 327 4.51 14.74 -11.14
CA THR A 327 3.80 14.10 -10.03
C THR A 327 4.70 13.10 -9.33
N ASP A 328 4.40 12.68 -8.10
CA ASP A 328 5.25 11.68 -7.43
C ASP A 328 4.91 10.24 -7.83
N TYR A 329 3.77 10.05 -8.51
CA TYR A 329 3.27 8.74 -8.89
C TYR A 329 3.09 8.62 -10.40
N TYR A 330 3.16 7.40 -10.91
CA TYR A 330 2.77 7.07 -12.28
C TYR A 330 1.81 5.88 -12.29
N PRO A 331 0.83 5.84 -13.21
CA PRO A 331 -0.12 4.74 -13.33
C PRO A 331 0.54 3.50 -13.95
N VAL A 332 0.10 2.33 -13.50
CA VAL A 332 0.59 1.02 -13.97
C VAL A 332 -0.51 0.22 -14.66
N ALA A 333 -0.13 -0.81 -15.41
CA ALA A 333 -1.09 -1.74 -16.00
C ALA A 333 -1.82 -2.54 -14.91
N LEU A 334 -3.03 -3.04 -15.22
CA LEU A 334 -3.76 -3.93 -14.33
C LEU A 334 -3.35 -5.38 -14.62
N LYS A 335 -2.25 -5.82 -14.03
CA LYS A 335 -1.76 -7.21 -14.13
C LYS A 335 -1.07 -7.66 -12.85
N ALA A 336 -0.97 -8.97 -12.64
CA ALA A 336 -0.40 -9.53 -11.43
C ALA A 336 1.05 -9.05 -11.19
N GLU A 337 1.81 -8.88 -12.27
CA GLU A 337 3.21 -8.47 -12.23
C GLU A 337 3.39 -7.00 -11.87
N THR A 338 2.37 -6.16 -12.02
CA THR A 338 2.44 -4.74 -11.69
C THR A 338 1.75 -4.39 -10.38
N LEU A 339 0.69 -5.11 -10.01
CA LEU A 339 -0.07 -4.89 -8.77
C LEU A 339 0.57 -5.60 -7.57
N ARG A 340 1.80 -5.19 -7.26
CA ARG A 340 2.63 -5.73 -6.17
C ARG A 340 2.34 -5.05 -4.84
N PRO A 341 2.65 -5.68 -3.70
CA PRO A 341 2.72 -4.95 -2.43
C PRO A 341 3.55 -3.67 -2.55
N GLY A 342 3.10 -2.57 -1.93
CA GLY A 342 3.67 -1.24 -2.09
C GLY A 342 3.05 -0.41 -3.23
N THR A 343 2.28 -1.02 -4.14
CA THR A 343 1.47 -0.29 -5.13
C THR A 343 0.41 0.55 -4.43
N ILE A 344 0.28 1.80 -4.85
CA ILE A 344 -0.65 2.78 -4.29
C ILE A 344 -1.95 2.74 -5.09
N TYR A 345 -3.08 2.68 -4.42
CA TYR A 345 -4.39 2.96 -5.02
C TYR A 345 -4.85 4.34 -4.55
N ALA A 346 -5.14 5.24 -5.48
CA ALA A 346 -5.78 6.52 -5.18
C ALA A 346 -7.19 6.51 -5.78
N ASP A 347 -8.20 6.63 -4.93
CA ASP A 347 -9.58 6.75 -5.38
C ASP A 347 -9.85 8.18 -5.90
N PRO A 348 -10.97 8.43 -6.61
CA PRO A 348 -11.32 9.76 -7.13
C PRO A 348 -11.55 10.83 -6.05
N TYR A 349 -11.83 10.42 -4.82
CA TYR A 349 -12.31 11.29 -3.74
C TYR A 349 -11.26 11.56 -2.67
N GLY A 350 -10.09 10.96 -2.80
CA GLY A 350 -8.93 11.21 -1.97
C GLY A 350 -8.61 10.14 -0.94
N HIS A 351 -9.31 9.01 -0.93
CA HIS A 351 -8.89 7.84 -0.15
C HIS A 351 -7.71 7.18 -0.86
N VAL A 352 -6.67 6.88 -0.10
CA VAL A 352 -5.45 6.26 -0.61
C VAL A 352 -5.16 4.99 0.17
N LEU A 353 -4.88 3.90 -0.54
CA LEU A 353 -4.53 2.61 0.03
C LEU A 353 -3.19 2.13 -0.53
N VAL A 354 -2.47 1.31 0.24
CA VAL A 354 -1.25 0.63 -0.20
C VAL A 354 -1.51 -0.85 -0.25
N LEU A 355 -1.36 -1.49 -1.42
CA LEU A 355 -1.44 -2.95 -1.53
C LEU A 355 -0.39 -3.58 -0.61
N VAL A 356 -0.77 -4.61 0.15
CA VAL A 356 0.15 -5.31 1.06
C VAL A 356 0.31 -6.78 0.75
N LYS A 357 -0.69 -7.42 0.14
CA LYS A 357 -0.61 -8.85 -0.16
C LYS A 357 -1.52 -9.20 -1.31
N ARG A 358 -1.07 -10.14 -2.15
CA ARG A 358 -1.93 -10.85 -3.09
C ARG A 358 -2.10 -12.28 -2.59
N VAL A 359 -3.34 -12.67 -2.31
CA VAL A 359 -3.67 -14.07 -2.07
C VAL A 359 -4.09 -14.68 -3.40
N ALA A 360 -3.38 -15.72 -3.81
CA ALA A 360 -3.67 -16.42 -5.05
C ALA A 360 -5.03 -17.13 -4.97
N GLN A 361 -5.72 -17.19 -6.11
CA GLN A 361 -6.89 -18.05 -6.27
C GLN A 361 -6.51 -19.51 -6.00
N THR A 362 -7.42 -20.25 -5.38
CA THR A 362 -7.30 -21.69 -5.17
C THR A 362 -8.45 -22.40 -5.88
N SER A 363 -8.47 -23.74 -5.85
CA SER A 363 -9.64 -24.52 -6.30
C SER A 363 -10.89 -24.24 -5.46
N GLU A 364 -10.72 -23.68 -4.26
CA GLU A 364 -11.78 -23.47 -3.28
C GLU A 364 -12.25 -22.01 -3.22
N SER A 365 -11.36 -21.04 -3.40
CA SER A 365 -11.63 -19.62 -3.18
C SER A 365 -11.11 -18.72 -4.30
N ALA A 366 -11.81 -17.62 -4.56
CA ALA A 366 -11.31 -16.54 -5.40
C ALA A 366 -10.00 -15.94 -4.85
N GLY A 367 -9.17 -15.39 -5.72
CA GLY A 367 -8.00 -14.61 -5.30
C GLY A 367 -8.44 -13.26 -4.72
N VAL A 368 -7.59 -12.66 -3.89
CA VAL A 368 -7.88 -11.35 -3.28
C VAL A 368 -6.62 -10.49 -3.16
N PHE A 369 -6.78 -9.20 -3.38
CA PHE A 369 -5.79 -8.21 -2.95
C PHE A 369 -6.14 -7.68 -1.56
N LEU A 370 -5.13 -7.61 -0.70
CA LEU A 370 -5.20 -6.92 0.58
C LEU A 370 -4.43 -5.61 0.48
N ALA A 371 -4.91 -4.60 1.18
CA ALA A 371 -4.26 -3.29 1.30
C ALA A 371 -4.35 -2.76 2.73
N VAL A 372 -3.62 -1.70 3.02
CA VAL A 372 -3.76 -0.94 4.25
C VAL A 372 -4.06 0.53 3.94
N ASP A 373 -4.80 1.16 4.83
CA ASP A 373 -5.03 2.60 4.83
C ASP A 373 -4.77 3.21 6.21
N GLY A 374 -4.29 4.45 6.22
CA GLY A 374 -4.16 5.27 7.43
C GLY A 374 -5.46 6.03 7.66
N GLN A 375 -5.89 6.12 8.90
CA GLN A 375 -7.06 6.90 9.31
C GLN A 375 -6.62 8.24 9.90
N PRO A 376 -7.48 9.27 9.92
CA PRO A 376 -7.14 10.58 10.50
C PRO A 376 -6.73 10.54 11.99
N ASP A 377 -7.15 9.52 12.73
CA ASP A 377 -6.76 9.28 14.13
C ASP A 377 -5.38 8.61 14.27
N GLY A 378 -4.72 8.31 13.15
CA GLY A 378 -3.42 7.64 13.07
C GLY A 378 -3.51 6.11 12.96
N THR A 379 -4.69 5.51 13.12
CA THR A 379 -4.89 4.06 13.01
C THR A 379 -4.53 3.58 11.61
N VAL A 380 -3.85 2.43 11.51
CA VAL A 380 -3.60 1.74 10.24
C VAL A 380 -4.44 0.46 10.22
N ALA A 381 -5.28 0.29 9.20
CA ALA A 381 -6.19 -0.85 9.12
C ALA A 381 -6.00 -1.63 7.82
N ARG A 382 -6.07 -2.96 7.89
CA ARG A 382 -6.05 -3.82 6.71
C ARG A 382 -7.43 -3.93 6.09
N LYS A 383 -7.50 -3.86 4.76
CA LYS A 383 -8.71 -3.89 3.94
C LYS A 383 -8.57 -4.89 2.81
N ARG A 384 -9.68 -5.50 2.42
CA ARG A 384 -9.78 -6.33 1.21
C ARG A 384 -10.14 -5.45 0.01
N PHE A 385 -9.66 -5.83 -1.17
CA PHE A 385 -10.10 -5.27 -2.43
C PHE A 385 -11.54 -5.67 -2.72
N TRP A 386 -12.40 -4.66 -2.88
CA TRP A 386 -13.74 -4.76 -3.43
C TRP A 386 -14.25 -3.35 -3.74
N ARG A 387 -15.34 -3.25 -4.51
CA ARG A 387 -15.84 -1.99 -5.08
C ARG A 387 -16.11 -0.87 -4.07
N GLY A 388 -16.47 -1.17 -2.82
CA GLY A 388 -16.72 -0.16 -1.79
C GLY A 388 -15.47 0.36 -1.08
N ASN A 389 -14.38 -0.42 -1.04
CA ASN A 389 -13.11 0.05 -0.49
C ASN A 389 -12.23 0.73 -1.55
N PHE A 390 -12.36 0.32 -2.81
CA PHE A 390 -11.56 0.79 -3.94
C PHE A 390 -12.48 1.48 -4.95
N LEU A 391 -13.00 2.65 -4.57
CA LEU A 391 -13.92 3.40 -5.41
C LEU A 391 -13.23 3.84 -6.71
N PHE A 392 -13.88 3.58 -7.83
CA PHE A 392 -13.37 3.97 -9.14
C PHE A 392 -14.42 4.76 -9.92
N ALA A 393 -14.01 5.92 -10.44
CA ALA A 393 -14.84 6.75 -11.31
C ALA A 393 -13.94 7.64 -12.17
N GLN A 394 -14.15 7.64 -13.48
CA GLN A 394 -13.43 8.55 -14.38
C GLN A 394 -14.11 9.91 -14.36
N ASN A 395 -13.39 10.92 -13.88
CA ASN A 395 -13.77 12.32 -14.03
C ASN A 395 -12.48 13.16 -14.10
N PRO A 396 -12.19 13.81 -15.25
CA PRO A 396 -10.98 14.61 -15.39
C PRO A 396 -10.81 15.70 -14.32
N SER A 397 -11.90 16.21 -13.73
CA SER A 397 -11.85 17.19 -12.64
C SER A 397 -11.39 16.61 -11.31
N LEU A 398 -11.57 15.30 -11.10
CA LEU A 398 -11.06 14.57 -9.92
C LEU A 398 -9.62 14.09 -10.12
N GLY A 399 -9.11 14.19 -11.35
CA GLY A 399 -7.80 13.75 -11.80
C GLY A 399 -7.76 12.25 -12.13
N GLY A 400 -6.61 11.59 -11.99
CA GLY A 400 -6.43 10.20 -12.43
C GLY A 400 -6.52 9.20 -11.27
N PRO A 401 -7.66 8.54 -11.04
CA PRO A 401 -7.76 7.48 -10.03
C PRO A 401 -7.09 6.17 -10.50
N GLY A 402 -6.90 5.24 -9.56
CA GLY A 402 -6.44 3.89 -9.85
C GLY A 402 -5.09 3.53 -9.21
N PHE A 403 -4.52 2.41 -9.66
CA PHE A 403 -3.26 1.85 -9.19
C PHE A 403 -2.05 2.57 -9.78
N LYS A 404 -1.07 2.85 -8.91
CA LYS A 404 0.10 3.69 -9.20
C LYS A 404 1.33 3.19 -8.44
N ARG A 405 2.50 3.61 -8.91
CA ARG A 405 3.79 3.44 -8.22
C ARG A 405 4.50 4.77 -8.03
N PHE A 406 5.41 4.82 -7.06
CA PHE A 406 6.34 5.94 -6.92
C PHE A 406 7.19 6.10 -8.16
N ARG A 407 7.27 7.33 -8.68
CA ARG A 407 8.22 7.64 -9.74
C ARG A 407 9.64 7.39 -9.26
N PRO A 408 10.47 6.71 -10.07
CA PRO A 408 11.86 6.48 -9.73
C PRO A 408 12.59 7.82 -9.57
N ILE A 409 13.40 7.92 -8.52
CA ILE A 409 14.28 9.05 -8.26
C ILE A 409 15.71 8.62 -8.55
N VAL A 410 16.30 9.26 -9.54
CA VAL A 410 17.68 9.00 -9.99
C VAL A 410 18.55 10.21 -9.70
N ALA A 411 19.84 9.99 -9.48
CA ALA A 411 20.83 11.06 -9.46
C ALA A 411 21.34 11.31 -10.88
N ASP A 412 21.46 12.58 -11.28
CA ASP A 412 22.20 12.94 -12.48
C ASP A 412 23.72 12.89 -12.24
N ASN A 413 24.52 13.19 -13.28
CA ASN A 413 25.98 13.19 -13.20
C ASN A 413 26.55 14.18 -12.16
N SER A 414 25.77 15.17 -11.72
CA SER A 414 26.16 16.12 -10.67
C SER A 414 25.77 15.65 -9.26
N GLY A 415 25.11 14.49 -9.15
CA GLY A 415 24.57 13.97 -7.90
C GLY A 415 23.24 14.61 -7.51
N THR A 416 22.65 15.46 -8.37
CA THR A 416 21.36 16.10 -8.14
C THR A 416 20.25 15.10 -8.41
N LEU A 417 19.34 14.95 -7.44
CA LEU A 417 18.20 14.06 -7.60
C LEU A 417 17.15 14.64 -8.54
N ARG A 418 16.59 13.79 -9.41
CA ARG A 418 15.43 14.08 -10.26
C ARG A 418 14.51 12.87 -10.35
N ARG A 419 13.24 13.10 -10.68
CA ARG A 419 12.29 12.03 -11.03
C ARG A 419 12.40 11.68 -12.51
N LEU A 420 12.12 10.42 -12.85
CA LEU A 420 11.91 10.02 -14.24
C LEU A 420 10.52 10.45 -14.76
N THR A 421 10.50 10.89 -16.02
CA THR A 421 9.27 11.14 -16.79
C THR A 421 8.61 9.82 -17.21
N ASN A 422 7.34 9.86 -17.62
CA ASN A 422 6.62 8.71 -18.17
C ASN A 422 7.36 8.07 -19.35
N SER A 423 7.93 8.88 -20.24
CA SER A 423 8.68 8.39 -21.41
C SER A 423 9.98 7.69 -21.03
N GLU A 424 10.67 8.18 -19.99
CA GLU A 424 11.87 7.51 -19.46
C GLU A 424 11.48 6.19 -18.79
N ILE A 425 10.46 6.20 -17.93
CA ILE A 425 9.96 4.99 -17.24
C ILE A 425 9.59 3.88 -18.24
N SER A 426 8.87 4.20 -19.31
CA SER A 426 8.49 3.21 -20.34
C SER A 426 9.67 2.56 -21.06
N LYS A 427 10.84 3.20 -21.07
CA LYS A 427 12.06 2.72 -21.75
C LYS A 427 13.09 2.15 -20.79
N ASP A 428 12.87 2.31 -19.49
CA ASP A 428 13.77 1.87 -18.44
C ASP A 428 13.62 0.36 -18.20
N ALA A 429 14.74 -0.35 -18.11
CA ALA A 429 14.76 -1.80 -17.94
C ALA A 429 14.24 -2.25 -16.57
N ASP A 430 14.37 -1.41 -15.53
CA ASP A 430 13.96 -1.75 -14.16
C ASP A 430 12.47 -1.48 -13.92
N TYR A 431 11.87 -0.55 -14.67
CA TYR A 431 10.49 -0.10 -14.47
C TYR A 431 9.59 -0.56 -15.59
N GLY A 432 9.70 0.01 -16.79
CA GLY A 432 9.05 -0.45 -18.02
C GLY A 432 7.52 -0.60 -17.98
N ASP A 433 6.86 -0.12 -16.93
CA ASP A 433 5.50 -0.53 -16.57
C ASP A 433 4.50 0.62 -16.48
N PHE A 434 4.88 1.81 -16.94
CA PHE A 434 3.96 2.92 -17.14
C PHE A 434 2.83 2.53 -18.10
N SER A 435 1.59 2.76 -17.69
CA SER A 435 0.41 2.45 -18.51
C SER A 435 -0.74 3.43 -18.28
N LEU A 436 -1.38 3.84 -19.37
CA LEU A 436 -2.62 4.61 -19.36
C LEU A 436 -3.87 3.73 -19.52
N GLU A 437 -3.75 2.41 -19.39
CA GLU A 437 -4.85 1.44 -19.50
C GLU A 437 -6.05 1.86 -18.64
N GLN A 438 -5.82 2.10 -17.34
CA GLN A 438 -6.87 2.42 -16.38
C GLN A 438 -7.68 3.68 -16.75
N SER A 439 -7.03 4.68 -17.35
CA SER A 439 -7.68 5.93 -17.79
C SER A 439 -8.65 5.74 -18.96
N LYS A 440 -8.64 4.58 -19.60
CA LYS A 440 -9.51 4.23 -20.72
C LYS A 440 -10.67 3.32 -20.33
N LEU A 441 -10.70 2.84 -19.08
CA LEU A 441 -11.71 1.89 -18.60
C LEU A 441 -12.94 2.63 -18.03
N GLY A 442 -14.13 2.12 -18.36
CA GLY A 442 -15.34 2.43 -17.62
C GLY A 442 -15.32 1.83 -16.21
N VAL A 443 -16.30 2.20 -15.39
CA VAL A 443 -16.39 1.72 -14.00
C VAL A 443 -16.54 0.20 -13.94
N GLU A 444 -17.46 -0.37 -14.71
CA GLU A 444 -17.66 -1.83 -14.75
C GLU A 444 -16.45 -2.56 -15.33
N ASP A 445 -15.86 -2.05 -16.43
CA ASP A 445 -14.70 -2.68 -17.07
C ASP A 445 -13.47 -2.70 -16.15
N PHE A 446 -13.28 -1.66 -15.32
CA PHE A 446 -12.21 -1.64 -14.32
C PHE A 446 -12.36 -2.78 -13.31
N TYR A 447 -13.56 -2.96 -12.76
CA TYR A 447 -13.79 -4.02 -11.79
C TYR A 447 -13.78 -5.41 -12.43
N ASP A 448 -14.30 -5.56 -13.65
CA ASP A 448 -14.19 -6.81 -14.40
C ASP A 448 -12.73 -7.20 -14.64
N ARG A 449 -11.89 -6.22 -15.00
CA ARG A 449 -10.45 -6.42 -15.17
C ARG A 449 -9.77 -6.80 -13.86
N MET A 450 -10.15 -6.19 -12.74
CA MET A 450 -9.61 -6.54 -11.43
C MET A 450 -10.01 -7.94 -10.96
N ASP A 451 -11.26 -8.35 -11.24
CA ASP A 451 -11.72 -9.72 -10.97
C ASP A 451 -10.84 -10.74 -11.74
N ASP A 452 -10.49 -10.45 -13.00
CA ASP A 452 -9.61 -11.32 -13.81
C ASP A 452 -8.17 -11.39 -13.28
N VAL A 453 -7.64 -10.28 -12.78
CA VAL A 453 -6.28 -10.23 -12.22
C VAL A 453 -6.19 -10.98 -10.88
N MET A 454 -7.24 -10.88 -10.07
CA MET A 454 -7.33 -11.60 -8.80
C MET A 454 -7.57 -13.09 -9.01
N SER A 455 -8.49 -13.45 -9.90
CA SER A 455 -8.91 -14.82 -10.18
C SER A 455 -8.72 -15.15 -11.67
N PRO A 456 -7.50 -15.56 -12.08
CA PRO A 456 -7.21 -15.86 -13.49
C PRO A 456 -7.97 -17.09 -14.01
N GLU A 457 -8.22 -18.08 -13.15
CA GLU A 457 -8.95 -19.30 -13.52
C GLU A 457 -10.47 -19.13 -13.36
N PRO A 458 -11.29 -19.84 -14.15
CA PRO A 458 -12.74 -19.79 -14.02
C PRO A 458 -13.24 -20.15 -12.61
N LEU A 459 -14.18 -19.37 -12.08
CA LEU A 459 -14.77 -19.59 -10.75
C LEU A 459 -16.03 -20.44 -10.81
N ASP A 460 -16.29 -21.23 -9.76
CA ASP A 460 -17.59 -21.85 -9.58
C ASP A 460 -18.66 -20.77 -9.32
N PRO A 461 -19.71 -20.66 -10.15
CA PRO A 461 -20.65 -19.54 -10.07
C PRO A 461 -21.49 -19.55 -8.80
N GLU A 462 -21.88 -20.71 -8.28
CA GLU A 462 -22.70 -20.82 -7.07
C GLU A 462 -21.89 -20.43 -5.82
N ARG A 463 -20.64 -20.91 -5.74
CA ARG A 463 -19.74 -20.59 -4.64
C ARG A 463 -19.37 -19.12 -4.61
N ALA A 464 -18.99 -18.56 -5.76
CA ALA A 464 -18.68 -17.14 -5.87
C ALA A 464 -19.87 -16.25 -5.47
N MET A 465 -21.10 -16.69 -5.75
CA MET A 465 -22.31 -16.00 -5.27
C MET A 465 -22.44 -16.06 -3.75
N LYS A 466 -22.27 -17.24 -3.14
CA LYS A 466 -22.32 -17.40 -1.67
C LYS A 466 -21.24 -16.59 -0.95
N GLU A 467 -20.03 -16.50 -1.52
CA GLU A 467 -18.96 -15.64 -1.01
C GLU A 467 -19.34 -14.16 -1.10
N THR A 468 -19.93 -13.72 -2.21
CA THR A 468 -20.39 -12.34 -2.39
C THR A 468 -21.49 -11.98 -1.38
N ILE A 469 -22.44 -12.88 -1.13
CA ILE A 469 -23.49 -12.69 -0.10
C ILE A 469 -22.88 -12.65 1.30
N THR A 470 -21.89 -13.49 1.58
CA THR A 470 -21.17 -13.50 2.87
C THR A 470 -20.45 -12.16 3.10
N ALA A 471 -19.81 -11.61 2.07
CA ALA A 471 -19.19 -10.29 2.15
C ALA A 471 -20.21 -9.16 2.44
N LEU A 472 -21.41 -9.20 1.85
CA LEU A 472 -22.50 -8.27 2.20
C LEU A 472 -22.92 -8.43 3.67
N GLU A 473 -23.05 -9.67 4.15
CA GLU A 473 -23.41 -9.94 5.55
C GLU A 473 -22.38 -9.34 6.53
N GLU A 474 -21.09 -9.44 6.22
CA GLU A 474 -20.02 -8.82 7.00
C GLU A 474 -20.12 -7.28 7.03
N GLN A 475 -20.47 -6.65 5.90
CA GLN A 475 -20.71 -5.20 5.86
C GLN A 475 -21.92 -4.81 6.72
N VAL A 476 -23.00 -5.60 6.68
CA VAL A 476 -24.19 -5.39 7.52
C VAL A 476 -23.83 -5.52 9.00
N LYS A 477 -23.08 -6.55 9.40
CA LYS A 477 -22.62 -6.73 10.79
C LYS A 477 -21.72 -5.58 11.25
N THR A 478 -20.83 -5.10 10.40
CA THR A 478 -19.99 -3.92 10.69
C THR A 478 -20.85 -2.66 10.92
N ARG A 479 -21.92 -2.52 10.14
CA ARG A 479 -22.86 -1.41 10.29
C ARG A 479 -23.68 -1.49 11.58
N VAL A 480 -24.01 -2.70 12.08
CA VAL A 480 -24.65 -2.87 13.40
C VAL A 480 -23.84 -2.16 14.49
N THR A 481 -22.53 -2.38 14.53
CA THR A 481 -21.64 -1.69 15.48
C THR A 481 -21.65 -0.18 15.28
N SER A 482 -21.66 0.30 14.04
CA SER A 482 -21.65 1.75 13.75
C SER A 482 -22.96 2.44 14.18
N VAL A 483 -24.11 1.80 13.95
CA VAL A 483 -25.41 2.32 14.41
C VAL A 483 -25.52 2.25 15.93
N GLU A 484 -25.01 1.18 16.55
CA GLU A 484 -24.99 1.04 18.01
C GLU A 484 -24.13 2.12 18.68
N ASN A 485 -22.98 2.48 18.08
CA ASN A 485 -22.16 3.58 18.58
C ASN A 485 -22.92 4.92 18.55
N GLY A 486 -23.65 5.21 17.46
CA GLY A 486 -24.50 6.39 17.39
C GLY A 486 -25.66 6.36 18.40
N ARG A 487 -26.29 5.20 18.61
CA ARG A 487 -27.33 5.03 19.62
C ARG A 487 -26.80 5.26 21.03
N LYS A 488 -25.63 4.72 21.37
CA LYS A 488 -24.97 4.95 22.67
C LYS A 488 -24.63 6.42 22.88
N TYR A 489 -24.19 7.12 21.83
CA TYR A 489 -23.96 8.57 21.89
C TYR A 489 -25.26 9.32 22.24
N GLN A 490 -26.37 9.02 21.55
CA GLN A 490 -27.67 9.65 21.82
C GLN A 490 -28.16 9.37 23.25
N VAL A 491 -28.19 8.09 23.66
CA VAL A 491 -28.69 7.68 24.98
C VAL A 491 -27.77 8.16 26.12
N GLY A 492 -26.48 8.31 25.84
CA GLY A 492 -25.48 8.84 26.78
C GLY A 492 -25.52 10.36 26.97
N GLY A 493 -26.48 11.07 26.37
CA GLY A 493 -26.63 12.53 26.50
C GLY A 493 -25.77 13.33 25.51
N GLY A 494 -25.38 12.74 24.39
CA GLY A 494 -24.69 13.43 23.30
C GLY A 494 -25.50 14.60 22.74
N ALA A 495 -24.82 15.68 22.35
CA ALA A 495 -25.46 16.85 21.77
C ALA A 495 -25.97 16.56 20.35
N THR A 496 -26.95 17.34 19.88
CA THR A 496 -27.37 17.33 18.48
C THR A 496 -26.18 17.68 17.58
N VAL A 497 -25.88 16.83 16.61
CA VAL A 497 -24.73 17.00 15.72
C VAL A 497 -25.16 17.73 14.45
N ALA A 498 -24.53 18.85 14.12
CA ALA A 498 -24.81 19.56 12.87
C ALA A 498 -24.36 18.71 11.66
N ILE A 499 -25.20 18.65 10.62
CA ILE A 499 -24.82 18.02 9.35
C ILE A 499 -23.84 18.92 8.58
N PRO A 500 -22.64 18.45 8.22
CA PRO A 500 -21.69 19.21 7.41
C PRO A 500 -22.28 19.64 6.05
N ASN A 501 -21.70 20.67 5.43
CA ASN A 501 -22.15 21.15 4.13
C ASN A 501 -21.46 20.37 3.00
N GLY A 502 -22.25 20.02 1.97
CA GLY A 502 -21.74 19.53 0.71
C GLY A 502 -20.93 18.23 0.84
N PRO A 503 -19.81 18.11 0.11
CA PRO A 503 -18.92 16.95 0.18
C PRO A 503 -18.36 16.64 1.58
N SER A 504 -18.32 17.63 2.48
CA SER A 504 -17.76 17.47 3.83
C SER A 504 -18.51 16.46 4.69
N ILE A 505 -19.72 16.02 4.29
CA ILE A 505 -20.39 14.91 4.99
C ILE A 505 -19.54 13.63 4.99
N PHE A 506 -18.63 13.45 4.01
CA PHE A 506 -17.75 12.29 3.87
C PHE A 506 -16.32 12.49 4.41
N GLU A 507 -15.97 13.71 4.83
CA GLU A 507 -14.57 14.13 5.01
C GLU A 507 -14.33 14.97 6.28
N THR A 508 -15.29 15.02 7.19
CA THR A 508 -15.21 15.86 8.39
C THR A 508 -14.56 15.11 9.57
N THR A 509 -14.48 15.77 10.72
CA THR A 509 -13.97 15.20 11.97
C THR A 509 -14.96 15.46 13.11
N GLY A 510 -14.73 14.83 14.25
CA GLY A 510 -15.56 14.96 15.45
C GLY A 510 -16.85 14.14 15.38
N ALA A 511 -17.85 14.51 16.18
CA ALA A 511 -19.03 13.68 16.43
C ALA A 511 -19.79 13.22 15.17
N TRP A 512 -19.77 13.99 14.07
CA TRP A 512 -20.35 13.54 12.81
C TRP A 512 -19.56 12.36 12.23
N GLU A 513 -18.24 12.45 12.16
CA GLU A 513 -17.37 11.37 11.68
C GLU A 513 -17.45 10.13 12.60
N ASP A 514 -17.52 10.36 13.91
CA ASP A 514 -17.51 9.30 14.90
C ASP A 514 -18.82 8.47 14.93
N PHE A 515 -19.97 9.11 14.68
CA PHE A 515 -21.28 8.51 14.96
C PHE A 515 -22.27 8.51 13.78
N ALA A 516 -22.10 9.40 12.79
CA ALA A 516 -22.81 9.31 11.51
C ALA A 516 -22.11 8.29 10.59
N THR A 517 -22.78 7.85 9.52
CA THR A 517 -22.25 6.76 8.68
C THR A 517 -22.31 6.99 7.16
N PRO A 518 -22.22 8.21 6.60
CA PRO A 518 -22.44 8.43 5.16
C PRO A 518 -21.49 7.61 4.27
N SER A 519 -20.19 7.57 4.60
CA SER A 519 -19.22 6.74 3.88
C SER A 519 -19.52 5.24 3.96
N ARG A 520 -19.99 4.75 5.12
CA ARG A 520 -20.30 3.32 5.34
C ARG A 520 -21.61 2.93 4.67
N ASP A 521 -22.61 3.79 4.71
CA ASP A 521 -23.91 3.59 4.08
C ASP A 521 -23.79 3.60 2.55
N LEU A 522 -22.99 4.50 1.97
CA LEU A 522 -22.67 4.47 0.54
C LEU A 522 -22.03 3.12 0.13
N ARG A 523 -21.10 2.61 0.93
CA ARG A 523 -20.45 1.30 0.70
C ARG A 523 -21.42 0.13 0.84
N LEU A 524 -22.32 0.18 1.81
CA LEU A 524 -23.38 -0.83 1.97
C LEU A 524 -24.28 -0.87 0.74
N LEU A 525 -24.69 0.28 0.22
CA LEU A 525 -25.50 0.38 -1.00
C LEU A 525 -24.78 -0.20 -2.22
N ILE A 526 -23.47 0.06 -2.38
CA ILE A 526 -22.65 -0.58 -3.42
C ILE A 526 -22.62 -2.11 -3.23
N ALA A 527 -22.46 -2.60 -2.00
CA ALA A 527 -22.44 -4.04 -1.73
C ALA A 527 -23.78 -4.71 -2.08
N ILE A 528 -24.90 -4.03 -1.81
CA ILE A 528 -26.23 -4.49 -2.22
C ILE A 528 -26.32 -4.60 -3.74
N ASP A 529 -25.89 -3.57 -4.48
CA ASP A 529 -25.93 -3.58 -5.95
C ASP A 529 -25.07 -4.72 -6.53
N VAL A 530 -23.89 -4.98 -5.96
CA VAL A 530 -23.01 -6.09 -6.35
C VAL A 530 -23.67 -7.44 -6.15
N VAL A 531 -24.32 -7.67 -5.00
CA VAL A 531 -25.05 -8.91 -4.73
C VAL A 531 -26.26 -9.07 -5.67
N ARG A 532 -27.04 -8.01 -5.86
CA ARG A 532 -28.23 -8.05 -6.73
C ARG A 532 -27.89 -8.30 -8.19
N GLY A 533 -26.80 -7.71 -8.70
CA GLY A 533 -26.37 -7.85 -10.09
C GLY A 533 -25.43 -9.03 -10.35
N PHE A 534 -25.12 -9.84 -9.34
CA PHE A 534 -24.20 -10.97 -9.48
C PHE A 534 -24.67 -11.98 -10.55
N PRO A 535 -25.95 -12.42 -10.56
CA PRO A 535 -26.44 -13.38 -11.56
C PRO A 535 -26.29 -12.86 -13.00
N GLU A 536 -26.61 -11.59 -13.24
CA GLU A 536 -26.48 -10.94 -14.55
C GLU A 536 -25.01 -10.84 -14.97
N ARG A 537 -24.10 -10.56 -14.03
CA ARG A 537 -22.66 -10.55 -14.31
C ARG A 537 -22.16 -11.93 -14.74
N VAL A 538 -22.58 -13.00 -14.07
CA VAL A 538 -22.22 -14.38 -14.46
C VAL A 538 -22.71 -14.66 -15.88
N ALA A 539 -23.95 -14.30 -16.21
CA ALA A 539 -24.49 -14.50 -17.54
C ALA A 539 -23.72 -13.71 -18.61
N ARG A 540 -23.39 -12.44 -18.32
CA ARG A 540 -22.63 -11.55 -19.22
C ARG A 540 -21.20 -12.03 -19.45
N ARG A 541 -20.58 -12.67 -18.45
CA ARG A 541 -19.17 -13.09 -18.45
C ARG A 541 -19.01 -14.59 -18.25
N ALA A 542 -19.84 -15.39 -18.93
CA ALA A 542 -19.93 -16.83 -18.73
C ALA A 542 -18.60 -17.57 -18.94
N ASP A 543 -17.71 -17.03 -19.77
CA ASP A 543 -16.35 -17.55 -20.02
C ASP A 543 -15.42 -17.46 -18.80
N ARG A 544 -15.75 -16.63 -17.81
CA ARG A 544 -15.00 -16.46 -16.56
C ARG A 544 -15.49 -17.35 -15.42
N TYR A 545 -16.49 -18.18 -15.68
CA TYR A 545 -17.05 -19.10 -14.71
C TYR A 545 -16.95 -20.54 -15.23
N ALA A 546 -16.77 -21.48 -14.31
CA ALA A 546 -16.80 -22.90 -14.59
C ALA A 546 -18.26 -23.35 -14.82
N MET A 547 -18.82 -22.97 -15.97
CA MET A 547 -20.22 -23.21 -16.32
C MET A 547 -20.51 -24.72 -16.40
N PRO A 548 -21.62 -25.21 -15.80
CA PRO A 548 -22.05 -26.60 -15.96
C PRO A 548 -22.27 -26.94 -17.43
N LYS A 549 -21.76 -28.11 -17.87
CA LYS A 549 -21.69 -28.50 -19.30
C LYS A 549 -23.06 -28.59 -19.99
N ASP A 550 -24.12 -28.81 -19.22
CA ASP A 550 -25.50 -29.02 -19.65
C ASP A 550 -26.38 -27.78 -19.48
N LYS A 551 -25.83 -26.64 -19.06
CA LYS A 551 -26.59 -25.41 -18.77
C LYS A 551 -26.15 -24.25 -19.64
N THR A 552 -27.13 -23.47 -20.08
CA THR A 552 -26.87 -22.17 -20.70
C THR A 552 -26.54 -21.12 -19.64
N ALA A 553 -25.97 -19.99 -20.07
CA ALA A 553 -25.75 -18.83 -19.19
C ALA A 553 -27.05 -18.34 -18.52
N GLU A 554 -28.18 -18.47 -19.21
CA GLU A 554 -29.50 -18.08 -18.71
C GLU A 554 -30.03 -19.06 -17.65
N ASP A 555 -29.79 -20.36 -17.82
CA ASP A 555 -30.16 -21.37 -16.83
C ASP A 555 -29.39 -21.13 -15.52
N VAL A 556 -28.06 -20.91 -15.63
CA VAL A 556 -27.22 -20.59 -14.46
C VAL A 556 -27.67 -19.29 -13.81
N ARG A 557 -27.99 -18.24 -14.59
CA ARG A 557 -28.54 -16.98 -14.05
C ARG A 557 -29.81 -17.24 -13.22
N SER A 558 -30.74 -18.02 -13.75
CA SER A 558 -31.99 -18.36 -13.08
C SER A 558 -31.76 -19.14 -11.78
N GLU A 559 -30.79 -20.05 -11.77
CA GLU A 559 -30.39 -20.79 -10.57
C GLU A 559 -29.75 -19.88 -9.52
N LEU A 560 -28.84 -19.00 -9.92
CA LEU A 560 -28.22 -18.03 -9.01
C LEU A 560 -29.24 -17.06 -8.41
N ASN A 561 -30.25 -16.65 -9.18
CA ASN A 561 -31.38 -15.86 -8.65
C ASN A 561 -32.16 -16.61 -7.57
N ARG A 562 -32.40 -17.91 -7.75
CA ARG A 562 -33.04 -18.75 -6.72
C ARG A 562 -32.15 -18.93 -5.50
N THR A 563 -30.85 -19.14 -5.69
CA THR A 563 -29.87 -19.20 -4.59
C THR A 563 -29.85 -17.89 -3.81
N LEU A 564 -29.80 -16.74 -4.49
CA LEU A 564 -29.86 -15.42 -3.88
C LEU A 564 -31.11 -15.28 -3.01
N ALA A 565 -32.29 -15.56 -3.58
CA ALA A 565 -33.57 -15.44 -2.87
C ALA A 565 -33.63 -16.29 -1.59
N ASN A 566 -33.04 -17.48 -1.61
CA ASN A 566 -32.99 -18.37 -0.44
C ASN A 566 -32.01 -17.86 0.62
N GLU A 567 -30.78 -17.54 0.21
CA GLU A 567 -29.69 -17.12 1.11
C GLU A 567 -30.03 -15.83 1.87
N ILE A 568 -30.62 -14.83 1.20
CA ILE A 568 -30.89 -13.53 1.83
C ILE A 568 -32.02 -13.59 2.87
N VAL A 569 -32.92 -14.58 2.77
CA VAL A 569 -33.97 -14.85 3.76
C VAL A 569 -33.41 -15.65 4.94
N ALA A 570 -32.50 -16.59 4.66
CA ALA A 570 -31.90 -17.46 5.67
C ALA A 570 -30.95 -16.70 6.62
N ARG A 571 -30.22 -15.70 6.10
CA ARG A 571 -29.21 -14.95 6.86
C ARG A 571 -29.86 -13.82 7.66
N LYS A 572 -29.70 -13.87 8.98
CA LYS A 572 -30.31 -12.95 9.94
C LYS A 572 -29.27 -12.24 10.79
N PHE A 573 -29.58 -11.03 11.21
CA PHE A 573 -28.83 -10.27 12.19
C PHE A 573 -29.79 -9.49 13.09
N SER A 574 -29.30 -9.05 14.24
CA SER A 574 -30.08 -8.20 15.15
C SER A 574 -29.36 -6.88 15.40
N TYR A 575 -30.14 -5.82 15.62
CA TYR A 575 -29.64 -4.54 16.11
C TYR A 575 -30.42 -4.10 17.34
N THR A 576 -29.82 -3.24 18.14
CA THR A 576 -30.45 -2.66 19.34
C THR A 576 -31.29 -1.45 18.95
N ARG A 577 -32.59 -1.50 19.24
CA ARG A 577 -33.53 -0.40 19.09
C ARG A 577 -33.27 0.71 20.10
N THR A 578 -33.90 1.88 19.89
CA THR A 578 -33.75 3.07 20.72
C THR A 578 -34.02 2.79 22.20
N ASP A 579 -34.98 1.91 22.52
CA ASP A 579 -35.36 1.53 23.88
C ASP A 579 -34.46 0.43 24.50
N GLY A 580 -33.45 -0.05 23.77
CA GLY A 580 -32.55 -1.13 24.20
C GLY A 580 -33.02 -2.54 23.83
N SER A 581 -34.23 -2.71 23.30
CA SER A 581 -34.71 -4.02 22.85
C SER A 581 -34.03 -4.45 21.55
N GLN A 582 -33.91 -5.77 21.33
CA GLN A 582 -33.32 -6.31 20.10
C GLN A 582 -34.38 -6.43 19.00
N TRP A 583 -34.01 -6.06 17.77
CA TRP A 583 -34.84 -6.25 16.58
C TRP A 583 -34.06 -7.05 15.53
N THR A 584 -34.69 -8.07 14.96
CA THR A 584 -34.05 -8.99 14.01
C THR A 584 -34.51 -8.69 12.59
N LEU A 585 -33.53 -8.55 11.68
CA LEU A 585 -33.72 -8.39 10.25
C LEU A 585 -33.02 -9.52 9.49
N THR A 586 -33.47 -9.74 8.27
CA THR A 586 -32.79 -10.58 7.27
C THR A 586 -31.95 -9.71 6.33
N LEU A 587 -31.06 -10.33 5.54
CA LEU A 587 -30.41 -9.60 4.44
C LEU A 587 -31.42 -9.16 3.37
N LYS A 588 -32.52 -9.91 3.18
CA LYS A 588 -33.62 -9.51 2.30
C LYS A 588 -34.19 -8.14 2.70
N ASP A 589 -34.44 -7.94 4.00
CA ASP A 589 -34.98 -6.68 4.51
C ASP A 589 -34.03 -5.52 4.21
N VAL A 590 -32.72 -5.71 4.39
CA VAL A 590 -31.71 -4.69 4.08
C VAL A 590 -31.69 -4.34 2.59
N ILE A 591 -31.73 -5.36 1.72
CA ILE A 591 -31.74 -5.19 0.27
C ILE A 591 -33.00 -4.46 -0.19
N GLU A 592 -34.18 -4.83 0.31
CA GLU A 592 -35.45 -4.20 -0.06
C GLU A 592 -35.54 -2.74 0.43
N ARG A 593 -34.86 -2.40 1.53
CA ARG A 593 -34.77 -1.04 2.09
C ARG A 593 -33.69 -0.17 1.46
N SER A 594 -33.06 -0.58 0.37
CA SER A 594 -31.96 0.17 -0.29
C SER A 594 -32.28 1.66 -0.48
N LYS A 595 -33.51 1.98 -0.92
CA LYS A 595 -33.94 3.36 -1.15
C LYS A 595 -34.02 4.20 0.13
N ASP A 596 -34.40 3.59 1.24
CA ASP A 596 -34.46 4.28 2.55
C ASP A 596 -33.06 4.44 3.15
N LEU A 597 -32.16 3.49 2.88
CA LEU A 597 -30.76 3.54 3.31
C LEU A 597 -29.96 4.68 2.66
N GLU A 598 -30.43 5.26 1.55
CA GLU A 598 -29.83 6.45 0.93
C GLU A 598 -29.85 7.69 1.84
N MET A 599 -30.65 7.69 2.90
CA MET A 599 -30.76 8.79 3.88
C MET A 599 -30.61 8.34 5.33
N ALA A 600 -30.13 7.12 5.57
CA ALA A 600 -30.14 6.47 6.89
C ALA A 600 -28.87 6.71 7.73
N TYR A 601 -28.03 7.66 7.33
CA TYR A 601 -26.68 7.83 7.89
C TYR A 601 -26.57 8.87 9.01
N ASN A 602 -27.61 9.67 9.28
CA ASN A 602 -27.54 10.77 10.23
C ASN A 602 -27.62 10.28 11.68
N VAL A 603 -26.65 10.71 12.50
CA VAL A 603 -26.58 10.37 13.93
C VAL A 603 -27.76 10.89 14.74
N ASN A 604 -28.47 11.93 14.30
CA ASN A 604 -29.61 12.47 15.03
C ASN A 604 -30.91 11.68 14.81
N ASP A 605 -30.93 10.73 13.89
CA ASP A 605 -32.05 9.81 13.72
C ASP A 605 -31.94 8.61 14.69
N CYS A 606 -33.08 8.13 15.18
CA CYS A 606 -33.13 6.89 15.96
C CYS A 606 -32.64 5.67 15.16
N ALA A 607 -32.16 4.65 15.88
CA ALA A 607 -31.52 3.46 15.29
C ALA A 607 -32.39 2.77 14.22
N GLU A 608 -33.70 2.76 14.42
CA GLU A 608 -34.70 2.16 13.55
C GLU A 608 -34.74 2.87 12.18
N VAL A 609 -34.74 4.21 12.17
CA VAL A 609 -34.65 5.00 10.92
C VAL A 609 -33.35 4.71 10.20
N ARG A 610 -32.28 4.60 10.98
CA ARG A 610 -30.96 4.27 10.45
C ARG A 610 -30.94 2.86 9.88
N TRP A 611 -31.94 2.02 10.12
CA TRP A 611 -32.12 0.71 9.44
C TRP A 611 -33.27 0.71 8.42
N GLY A 612 -33.76 1.89 8.02
CA GLY A 612 -34.82 2.02 7.02
C GLY A 612 -36.17 1.51 7.51
N ALA A 613 -36.43 1.51 8.82
CA ALA A 613 -37.71 1.07 9.36
C ALA A 613 -38.86 1.93 8.81
N ALA A 614 -39.89 1.26 8.28
CA ALA A 614 -41.08 1.94 7.76
C ALA A 614 -41.76 2.74 8.88
N ALA A 615 -42.25 3.94 8.54
CA ALA A 615 -42.97 4.77 9.48
C ALA A 615 -44.21 4.04 10.01
N LYS A 616 -44.47 4.14 11.32
CA LYS A 616 -45.58 3.49 12.03
C LYS A 616 -45.54 1.95 12.06
N SER A 617 -44.40 1.34 11.75
CA SER A 617 -44.18 -0.09 11.98
C SER A 617 -43.91 -0.40 13.45
N ASP A 618 -44.08 -1.67 13.85
CA ASP A 618 -43.69 -2.16 15.18
C ASP A 618 -42.19 -1.97 15.44
N GLU A 619 -41.37 -2.06 14.39
CA GLU A 619 -39.94 -1.75 14.43
C GLU A 619 -39.74 -0.31 14.90
N ALA A 620 -40.40 0.65 14.23
CA ALA A 620 -40.27 2.09 14.48
C ALA A 620 -41.02 2.60 15.72
N ALA A 621 -41.76 1.76 16.46
CA ALA A 621 -42.55 2.18 17.61
C ALA A 621 -41.71 2.76 18.77
N THR A 622 -40.45 2.35 18.88
CA THR A 622 -39.49 2.78 19.91
C THR A 622 -38.71 4.04 19.54
N CYS A 623 -38.89 4.52 18.32
CA CYS A 623 -38.15 5.60 17.70
C CYS A 623 -38.62 6.97 18.25
N LYS A 624 -37.84 7.59 19.13
CA LYS A 624 -38.23 8.84 19.83
C LYS A 624 -37.64 10.12 19.25
N GLN A 625 -36.69 10.03 18.34
CA GLN A 625 -35.91 11.19 17.86
C GLN A 625 -35.65 11.11 16.36
N ARG A 626 -35.76 12.24 15.66
CA ARG A 626 -35.45 12.34 14.23
C ARG A 626 -34.45 13.47 14.01
N ALA A 627 -33.68 13.37 12.93
CA ALA A 627 -32.99 14.53 12.39
C ALA A 627 -34.00 15.67 12.11
N SER A 628 -33.55 16.92 12.31
CA SER A 628 -34.41 18.09 12.15
C SER A 628 -34.96 18.19 10.72
N ALA A 629 -36.00 19.00 10.51
CA ALA A 629 -36.57 19.20 9.18
C ALA A 629 -35.50 19.74 8.19
N GLU A 630 -34.66 20.65 8.65
CA GLU A 630 -33.56 21.23 7.87
C GLU A 630 -32.52 20.18 7.50
N GLN A 631 -32.13 19.32 8.44
CA GLN A 631 -31.17 18.26 8.16
C GLN A 631 -31.73 17.22 7.18
N ARG A 632 -33.01 16.88 7.31
CA ARG A 632 -33.68 15.94 6.38
C ARG A 632 -33.80 16.52 4.98
N ALA A 633 -34.15 17.80 4.86
CA ALA A 633 -34.17 18.48 3.56
C ALA A 633 -32.79 18.43 2.89
N LYS A 634 -31.73 18.72 3.66
CA LYS A 634 -30.35 18.64 3.17
C LYS A 634 -29.93 17.22 2.75
N MET A 635 -30.36 16.20 3.50
CA MET A 635 -30.12 14.81 3.10
C MET A 635 -30.87 14.44 1.82
N GLU A 636 -32.05 15.01 1.56
CA GLU A 636 -32.77 14.82 0.29
C GLU A 636 -31.98 15.45 -0.87
N ASP A 637 -31.43 16.65 -0.69
CA ASP A 637 -30.55 17.29 -1.68
C ASP A 637 -29.32 16.42 -1.99
N TYR A 638 -28.83 15.66 -1.01
CA TYR A 638 -27.65 14.80 -1.12
C TYR A 638 -27.98 13.37 -1.55
N ARG A 639 -29.26 13.00 -1.60
CA ARG A 639 -29.71 11.63 -1.86
C ARG A 639 -29.21 11.11 -3.19
N GLN A 640 -29.11 11.96 -4.21
CA GLN A 640 -28.61 11.57 -5.53
C GLN A 640 -27.20 10.97 -5.47
N TRP A 641 -26.33 11.44 -4.58
CA TRP A 641 -24.98 10.89 -4.39
C TRP A 641 -25.03 9.43 -3.93
N PHE A 642 -25.94 9.15 -3.00
CA PHE A 642 -26.19 7.80 -2.52
C PHE A 642 -26.89 6.96 -3.57
N HIS A 643 -27.83 7.52 -4.32
CA HIS A 643 -28.54 6.84 -5.40
C HIS A 643 -27.61 6.38 -6.53
N GLU A 644 -26.72 7.26 -6.97
CA GLU A 644 -25.76 6.99 -8.06
C GLU A 644 -24.50 6.24 -7.61
N ARG A 645 -24.38 5.97 -6.31
CA ARG A 645 -23.20 5.39 -5.65
C ARG A 645 -21.92 6.21 -5.87
N ARG A 646 -22.06 7.54 -5.93
CA ARG A 646 -20.99 8.49 -6.27
C ARG A 646 -20.94 9.62 -5.26
N ARG A 647 -19.75 9.90 -4.74
CA ARG A 647 -19.54 11.10 -3.92
C ARG A 647 -19.51 12.35 -4.82
N PRO A 648 -19.91 13.52 -4.30
CA PRO A 648 -19.86 14.78 -5.03
C PRO A 648 -18.42 15.23 -5.27
N LEU A 649 -18.24 16.15 -6.23
CA LEU A 649 -16.97 16.85 -6.43
C LEU A 649 -16.69 17.78 -5.24
N ARG A 650 -15.43 17.90 -4.84
CA ARG A 650 -15.00 18.97 -3.91
C ARG A 650 -15.16 20.32 -4.61
N GLU A 651 -15.78 21.27 -3.92
CA GLU A 651 -15.92 22.66 -4.39
C GLU A 651 -14.55 23.34 -4.53
#